data_AF-A0A1E1JU31-F1
#
_entry.id   AF-A0A1E1JU31-F1
#
_cell.length_a   1.000
_cell.length_b   1.000
_cell.length_c   1.000
_cell.angle_alpha   90.00
_cell.angle_beta   90.00
_cell.angle_gamma   90.00
#
_symmetry.space_group_name_H-M   'P 1'
#
loop_
_entity.id
_entity.type
_entity.pdbx_description
1 polymer ?
#
loop_
_entity_poly.entity_id
_entity_poly.type
_entity_poly.pdbx_seq_one_letter_code
_entity_poly.pdbx_strand_id
1 'polypeptide(L)'
;MPVVKGGVWTNIEDEILKASVSKYGLNQWARVSSLLARKTPKQCKARWSEWLDPGIRKIEWSKEEDEKLLHLAKLMPTQWRTIAPLVGRTATQCLERYQRLLDEAEQKEAGELGLGGPDGGETKAPSADDVRRLRPGEVDPDPESKPARPDTIDLDEDEKEMLSEARARLANTQGKKAKRKARERQLEESRRLAVLQKRRELKNAGINIKIVNRKKGVMDYNADIPFEKAPAPGFYETGDEQMLNEKEREAFDPRKQQLANKRKGDQDEDPDRKRRKGENEAPSASYQAAMKAGQQQKIREAEQCSKRRSLVLPAPQVGEGELEEIVKMGMIGERANMIARSSENDATRGLVNTYSTVNSGAPIRTPRAPAQEDHIANEIKNIRALTETQSSLLGGENTPLHEGAGSTGFDGVTPRRQQIETPNPMATPFRQGSNGIGQTPMQPPTIPGQTPMRTPRDSFALNANGEMQLVGGTPRDLKLREMSIKHKLKQGLASLPKPKDVEWELELPEEQQELMGTEELSEEDAAIRDERNRQIREAQEAIEFKRRTQVIQKGLPRSTAVDISALLLNASQVSHPILATIAREAALLEANDAIKYPVPGVKVRGTPGPLAVIEDDDLAIARLLITREVPESVANSGSEEFQKAWREAKTHSLLPGISGYEDEVDEHQILVQTFDTVQETLAATAEKGNKIQKKLALHLGGYQKRANTLRQKIGEASSALEKADQSLDSFRTLQISEEAAISRRLEALRAEVGFVATREREAQDLYRERKEELLNLTGVTNGYH
;
A
#
# COMPACT_ATOMS: atom_id res chain seq x y z
N MET A 1 -42.06 11.88 7.29
CA MET A 1 -41.63 12.31 8.64
C MET A 1 -41.04 13.71 8.54
N PRO A 2 -41.35 14.66 9.44
CA PRO A 2 -40.64 15.92 9.49
C PRO A 2 -39.17 15.62 9.81
N VAL A 3 -38.28 15.87 8.85
CA VAL A 3 -36.83 15.72 9.04
C VAL A 3 -36.42 16.73 10.09
N VAL A 4 -36.07 16.28 11.29
CA VAL A 4 -35.49 17.13 12.33
C VAL A 4 -34.16 17.63 11.78
N LYS A 5 -34.10 18.90 11.40
CA LYS A 5 -32.89 19.53 10.84
C LYS A 5 -32.14 20.21 11.97
N GLY A 6 -30.90 19.82 12.18
CA GLY A 6 -30.06 20.35 13.26
C GLY A 6 -29.24 19.26 13.94
N GLY A 7 -28.62 19.64 15.06
CA GLY A 7 -27.71 18.79 15.82
C GLY A 7 -26.24 19.15 15.62
N VAL A 8 -25.39 18.47 16.37
CA VAL A 8 -23.95 18.71 16.42
C VAL A 8 -23.31 18.49 15.05
N TRP A 9 -22.29 19.28 14.74
CA TRP A 9 -21.50 19.17 13.51
C TRP A 9 -20.46 18.05 13.62
N THR A 10 -20.38 17.18 12.61
CA THR A 10 -19.32 16.17 12.49
C THR A 10 -18.18 16.67 11.61
N ASN A 11 -17.00 16.06 11.74
CA ASN A 11 -15.84 16.43 10.92
C ASN A 11 -16.09 16.15 9.42
N ILE A 12 -16.78 15.07 9.09
CA ILE A 12 -17.27 14.79 7.72
C ILE A 12 -18.14 15.94 7.16
N GLU A 13 -19.12 16.42 7.92
CA GLU A 13 -19.98 17.53 7.48
C GLU A 13 -19.18 18.82 7.25
N ASP A 14 -18.23 19.12 8.13
CA ASP A 14 -17.35 20.28 8.01
C ASP A 14 -16.42 20.18 6.77
N GLU A 15 -15.85 19.00 6.48
CA GLU A 15 -15.02 18.80 5.29
C GLU A 15 -15.83 18.90 3.97
N ILE A 16 -17.04 18.32 3.95
CA ILE A 16 -17.96 18.48 2.82
C ILE A 16 -18.33 19.95 2.65
N LEU A 17 -18.56 20.68 3.75
CA LEU A 17 -18.87 22.10 3.72
C LEU A 17 -17.72 22.92 3.14
N LYS A 18 -16.47 22.68 3.57
CA LYS A 18 -15.26 23.31 2.99
C LYS A 18 -15.13 23.06 1.49
N ALA A 19 -15.25 21.80 1.07
CA ALA A 19 -15.15 21.44 -0.35
C ALA A 19 -16.30 22.05 -1.18
N SER A 20 -17.50 22.12 -0.61
CA SER A 20 -18.67 22.72 -1.26
C SER A 20 -18.55 24.23 -1.41
N VAL A 21 -18.02 24.93 -0.39
CA VAL A 21 -17.75 26.36 -0.46
C VAL A 21 -16.64 26.66 -1.46
N SER A 22 -15.60 25.82 -1.54
CA SER A 22 -14.56 25.93 -2.57
C SER A 22 -15.13 25.83 -3.99
N LYS A 23 -16.11 24.94 -4.23
CA LYS A 23 -16.73 24.77 -5.55
C LYS A 23 -17.80 25.81 -5.89
N TYR A 24 -18.68 26.15 -4.95
CA TYR A 24 -19.89 26.95 -5.21
C TYR A 24 -19.79 28.40 -4.72
N GLY A 25 -18.78 28.73 -3.90
CA GLY A 25 -18.60 30.05 -3.29
C GLY A 25 -19.55 30.33 -2.13
N LEU A 26 -19.38 31.53 -1.54
CA LEU A 26 -20.08 31.98 -0.32
C LEU A 26 -21.51 32.51 -0.55
N ASN A 27 -22.01 32.51 -1.78
CA ASN A 27 -23.32 33.08 -2.11
C ASN A 27 -24.41 32.02 -2.37
N GLN A 28 -24.04 30.73 -2.49
CA GLN A 28 -24.94 29.65 -2.90
C GLN A 28 -25.23 28.64 -1.77
N TRP A 29 -25.60 29.12 -0.57
CA TRP A 29 -25.84 28.26 0.61
C TRP A 29 -26.95 27.22 0.43
N ALA A 30 -27.96 27.49 -0.39
CA ALA A 30 -28.99 26.51 -0.72
C ALA A 30 -28.44 25.31 -1.49
N ARG A 31 -27.43 25.53 -2.35
CA ARG A 31 -26.76 24.47 -3.09
C ARG A 31 -25.80 23.70 -2.18
N VAL A 32 -25.08 24.40 -1.32
CA VAL A 32 -24.18 23.82 -0.31
C VAL A 32 -24.95 22.91 0.65
N SER A 33 -26.03 23.39 1.25
CA SER A 33 -26.87 22.58 2.16
C SER A 33 -27.53 21.39 1.47
N SER A 34 -27.77 21.44 0.15
CA SER A 34 -28.28 20.27 -0.58
C SER A 34 -27.30 19.10 -0.68
N LEU A 35 -26.03 19.28 -0.28
CA LEU A 35 -25.03 18.21 -0.13
C LEU A 35 -24.99 17.66 1.31
N LEU A 36 -25.62 18.34 2.27
CA LEU A 36 -25.64 17.98 3.69
C LEU A 36 -27.08 17.68 4.11
N ALA A 37 -27.44 16.39 4.18
CA ALA A 37 -28.84 15.95 4.31
C ALA A 37 -29.58 16.55 5.53
N ARG A 38 -28.90 16.72 6.66
CA ARG A 38 -29.50 17.16 7.95
C ARG A 38 -29.26 18.62 8.30
N LYS A 39 -28.58 19.40 7.45
CA LYS A 39 -28.21 20.80 7.71
C LYS A 39 -28.93 21.77 6.77
N THR A 40 -29.41 22.89 7.31
CA THR A 40 -30.09 23.94 6.54
C THR A 40 -29.10 24.94 5.93
N PRO A 41 -29.51 25.72 4.90
CA PRO A 41 -28.67 26.79 4.35
C PRO A 41 -28.21 27.81 5.40
N LYS A 42 -29.08 28.12 6.37
CA LYS A 42 -28.77 29.05 7.47
C LYS A 42 -27.71 28.48 8.41
N GLN A 43 -27.86 27.22 8.81
CA GLN A 43 -26.87 26.51 9.65
C GLN A 43 -25.52 26.40 8.94
N CYS A 44 -25.49 26.08 7.65
CA CYS A 44 -24.24 26.03 6.87
C CYS A 44 -23.53 27.40 6.81
N LYS A 45 -24.30 28.48 6.62
CA LYS A 45 -23.75 29.85 6.61
C LYS A 45 -23.22 30.24 7.99
N ALA A 46 -23.99 29.98 9.05
CA ALA A 46 -23.59 30.28 10.43
C ALA A 46 -22.33 29.50 10.81
N ARG A 47 -22.29 28.18 10.55
CA ARG A 47 -21.11 27.32 10.76
C ARG A 47 -19.87 27.83 10.03
N TRP A 48 -20.04 28.32 8.80
CA TRP A 48 -18.94 28.91 8.06
C TRP A 48 -18.42 30.18 8.74
N SER A 49 -19.31 31.13 9.01
CA SER A 49 -18.97 32.44 9.58
C SER A 49 -18.51 32.40 11.04
N GLU A 50 -18.87 31.36 11.80
CA GLU A 50 -18.53 31.23 13.23
C GLU A 50 -17.38 30.26 13.50
N TRP A 51 -17.16 29.27 12.62
CA TRP A 51 -16.13 28.25 12.85
C TRP A 51 -15.21 27.96 11.67
N LEU A 52 -15.70 27.84 10.43
CA LEU A 52 -14.88 27.31 9.33
C LEU A 52 -14.11 28.33 8.50
N ASP A 53 -14.50 29.61 8.54
CA ASP A 53 -13.83 30.66 7.78
C ASP A 53 -12.35 30.75 8.20
N PRO A 54 -11.39 30.62 7.26
CA PRO A 54 -9.96 30.76 7.55
C PRO A 54 -9.58 32.11 8.17
N GLY A 55 -10.42 33.15 8.03
CA GLY A 55 -10.24 34.43 8.71
C GLY A 55 -10.44 34.38 10.23
N ILE A 56 -11.02 33.31 10.77
CA ILE A 56 -11.28 33.15 12.21
C ILE A 56 -10.04 32.62 12.91
N ARG A 57 -9.54 33.39 13.87
CA ARG A 57 -8.41 32.98 14.71
C ARG A 57 -8.91 32.01 15.78
N LYS A 58 -8.34 30.81 15.82
CA LYS A 58 -8.60 29.75 16.83
C LYS A 58 -7.42 29.49 17.77
N ILE A 59 -6.48 30.43 17.78
CA ILE A 59 -5.30 30.40 18.65
C ILE A 59 -5.71 30.91 20.04
N GLU A 60 -4.92 30.61 21.06
CA GLU A 60 -5.07 31.16 22.41
C GLU A 60 -5.19 32.70 22.40
N TRP A 61 -5.85 33.26 23.42
CA TRP A 61 -6.04 34.71 23.58
C TRP A 61 -4.73 35.37 24.03
N SER A 62 -4.34 36.45 23.36
CA SER A 62 -3.23 37.27 23.83
C SER A 62 -3.68 38.23 24.93
N LYS A 63 -2.75 38.65 25.79
CA LYS A 63 -3.06 39.66 26.84
C LYS A 63 -3.59 40.96 26.23
N GLU A 64 -3.01 41.40 25.10
CA GLU A 64 -3.48 42.59 24.36
C GLU A 64 -4.92 42.44 23.84
N GLU A 65 -5.32 41.23 23.42
CA GLU A 65 -6.69 40.94 22.97
C GLU A 65 -7.68 40.98 24.14
N ASP A 66 -7.31 40.42 25.29
CA ASP A 66 -8.13 40.44 26.50
C ASP A 66 -8.31 41.87 27.05
N GLU A 67 -7.25 42.67 27.08
CA GLU A 67 -7.31 44.09 27.48
C GLU A 67 -8.22 44.91 26.55
N LYS A 68 -8.04 44.74 25.23
CA LYS A 68 -8.90 45.38 24.23
C LYS A 68 -10.36 44.93 24.39
N LEU A 69 -10.61 43.64 24.63
CA LEU A 69 -11.94 43.08 24.82
C LEU A 69 -12.63 43.70 26.05
N LEU A 70 -11.93 43.77 27.19
CA LEU A 70 -12.46 44.37 28.41
C LEU A 70 -12.74 45.87 28.25
N HIS A 71 -11.83 46.61 27.61
CA HIS A 71 -12.01 48.03 27.33
C HIS A 71 -13.24 48.29 26.45
N LEU A 72 -13.39 47.54 25.36
CA LEU A 72 -14.54 47.68 24.45
C LEU A 72 -15.86 47.21 25.09
N ALA A 73 -15.84 46.16 25.91
CA ALA A 73 -17.02 45.70 26.65
C ALA A 73 -17.50 46.72 27.68
N LYS A 74 -16.56 47.47 28.30
CA LYS A 74 -16.87 48.60 29.20
C LYS A 74 -17.51 49.78 28.45
N LEU A 75 -17.04 50.08 27.25
CA LEU A 75 -17.55 51.18 26.43
C LEU A 75 -18.89 50.85 25.74
N MET A 76 -19.07 49.61 25.29
CA MET A 76 -20.26 49.16 24.56
C MET A 76 -20.87 47.90 25.22
N PRO A 77 -21.69 48.05 26.27
CA PRO A 77 -22.22 46.92 27.02
C PRO A 77 -23.04 45.97 26.13
N THR A 78 -22.75 44.67 26.18
CA THR A 78 -23.48 43.57 25.50
C THR A 78 -23.54 43.62 23.96
N GLN A 79 -22.79 44.50 23.30
CA GLN A 79 -22.79 44.64 21.84
C GLN A 79 -21.74 43.78 21.13
N TRP A 80 -21.78 42.46 21.36
CA TRP A 80 -20.74 41.52 20.91
C TRP A 80 -20.51 41.47 19.40
N ARG A 81 -21.54 41.70 18.59
CA ARG A 81 -21.42 41.77 17.12
C ARG A 81 -20.65 42.99 16.63
N THR A 82 -20.68 44.10 17.38
CA THR A 82 -19.93 45.32 17.08
C THR A 82 -18.50 45.23 17.60
N ILE A 83 -18.31 44.58 18.75
CA ILE A 83 -17.00 44.40 19.39
C ILE A 83 -16.14 43.39 18.61
N ALA A 84 -16.74 42.29 18.13
CA ALA A 84 -16.03 41.19 17.46
C ALA A 84 -15.10 41.62 16.30
N PRO A 85 -15.56 42.43 15.32
CA PRO A 85 -14.68 42.92 14.25
C PRO A 85 -13.51 43.79 14.74
N LEU A 86 -13.67 44.53 15.85
CA LEU A 86 -12.63 45.42 16.41
C LEU A 86 -11.53 44.64 17.16
N VAL A 87 -11.91 43.52 17.77
CA VAL A 87 -11.00 42.57 18.43
C VAL A 87 -10.37 41.58 17.43
N GLY A 88 -11.07 41.30 16.32
CA GLY A 88 -10.61 40.34 15.30
C GLY A 88 -10.92 38.88 15.65
N ARG A 89 -11.96 38.64 16.44
CA ARG A 89 -12.48 37.31 16.86
C ARG A 89 -13.98 37.24 16.58
N THR A 90 -14.59 36.07 16.74
CA THR A 90 -16.06 35.93 16.57
C THR A 90 -16.82 36.43 17.79
N ALA A 91 -18.08 36.82 17.62
CA ALA A 91 -18.91 37.37 18.70
C ALA A 91 -19.12 36.38 19.85
N THR A 92 -19.28 35.09 19.54
CA THR A 92 -19.42 34.00 20.52
C THR A 92 -18.12 33.79 21.30
N GLN A 93 -16.97 33.75 20.62
CA GLN A 93 -15.66 33.66 21.28
C GLN A 93 -15.41 34.84 22.22
N CYS A 94 -15.74 36.08 21.81
CA CYS A 94 -15.59 37.26 22.65
C CYS A 94 -16.47 37.21 23.91
N LEU A 95 -17.73 36.77 23.77
CA LEU A 95 -18.65 36.62 24.90
C LEU A 95 -18.16 35.55 25.89
N GLU A 96 -17.79 34.37 25.38
CA GLU A 96 -17.31 33.25 26.20
C GLU A 96 -16.01 33.63 26.95
N ARG A 97 -15.07 34.28 26.26
CA ARG A 97 -13.84 34.76 26.88
C ARG A 97 -14.10 35.82 27.94
N TYR A 98 -14.98 36.78 27.66
CA TYR A 98 -15.33 37.83 28.62
C TYR A 98 -15.95 37.25 29.89
N GLN A 99 -16.90 36.32 29.76
CA GLN A 99 -17.51 35.63 30.90
C GLN A 99 -16.47 34.87 31.71
N ARG A 100 -15.58 34.13 31.03
CA ARG A 100 -14.49 33.40 31.68
C ARG A 100 -13.52 34.32 32.44
N LEU A 101 -13.20 35.48 31.89
CA LEU A 101 -12.34 36.46 32.57
C LEU A 101 -13.00 37.05 33.84
N LEU A 102 -14.33 37.25 33.82
CA LEU A 102 -15.08 37.65 35.01
C LEU A 102 -15.10 36.54 36.07
N ASP A 103 -15.40 35.30 35.67
CA ASP A 103 -15.42 34.17 36.59
C ASP A 103 -14.02 33.89 37.18
N GLU A 104 -12.95 34.03 36.40
CA GLU A 104 -11.56 33.88 36.87
C GLU A 104 -11.16 34.99 37.86
N ALA A 105 -11.72 36.20 37.72
CA ALA A 105 -11.52 37.29 38.68
C ALA A 105 -12.30 37.06 39.97
N GLU A 106 -13.58 36.69 39.89
CA GLU A 106 -14.43 36.35 41.04
C GLU A 106 -13.85 35.19 41.85
N GLN A 107 -13.34 34.15 41.18
CA GLN A 107 -12.70 33.01 41.84
C GLN A 107 -11.39 33.39 42.55
N LYS A 108 -10.60 34.29 41.96
CA LYS A 108 -9.37 34.79 42.59
C LYS A 108 -9.68 35.63 43.83
N GLU A 109 -10.66 36.52 43.76
CA GLU A 109 -11.09 37.34 44.90
C GLU A 109 -11.71 36.48 46.02
N ALA A 110 -12.56 35.51 45.68
CA ALA A 110 -13.12 34.57 46.65
C ALA A 110 -12.05 33.66 47.30
N GLY A 111 -11.01 33.29 46.55
CA GLY A 111 -9.85 32.55 47.05
C GLY A 111 -8.91 33.39 47.93
N GLU A 112 -8.70 34.66 47.59
CA GLU A 112 -7.86 35.59 48.34
C GLU A 112 -8.52 36.05 49.66
N LEU A 113 -9.85 36.16 49.71
CA LEU A 113 -10.59 36.47 50.93
C LEU A 113 -10.80 35.28 51.87
N GLY A 114 -10.29 34.09 51.55
CA GLY A 114 -10.37 32.90 52.42
C GLY A 114 -11.80 32.43 52.74
N LEU A 115 -12.80 32.85 51.94
CA LEU A 115 -14.21 32.50 52.13
C LEU A 115 -14.61 31.17 51.46
N GLY A 116 -13.66 30.50 50.80
CA GLY A 116 -13.82 29.13 50.35
C GLY A 116 -13.78 28.15 51.53
N GLY A 117 -14.93 27.57 51.88
CA GLY A 117 -14.99 26.46 52.84
C GLY A 117 -14.10 25.27 52.42
N PRO A 118 -13.76 24.36 53.36
CA PRO A 118 -12.80 23.28 53.12
C PRO A 118 -13.25 22.38 51.96
N ASP A 119 -12.28 21.94 51.13
CA ASP A 119 -12.45 21.08 49.95
C ASP A 119 -13.09 19.71 50.28
N GLY A 120 -14.40 19.71 50.50
CA GLY A 120 -15.27 18.53 50.63
C GLY A 120 -16.34 18.56 49.54
N GLY A 121 -16.39 17.50 48.72
CA GLY A 121 -17.11 17.45 47.44
C GLY A 121 -18.64 17.54 47.44
N GLU A 122 -19.29 17.98 48.53
CA GLU A 122 -20.76 18.01 48.63
C GLU A 122 -21.36 19.35 49.10
N THR A 123 -20.54 20.37 49.42
CA THR A 123 -21.02 21.71 49.83
C THR A 123 -20.40 22.86 49.02
N LYS A 124 -19.93 22.58 47.80
CA LYS A 124 -19.53 23.64 46.87
C LYS A 124 -20.81 24.26 46.30
N ALA A 125 -21.02 25.56 46.50
CA ALA A 125 -22.05 26.27 45.76
C ALA A 125 -21.83 25.97 44.26
N PRO A 126 -22.87 25.62 43.49
CA PRO A 126 -22.70 25.28 42.09
C PRO A 126 -21.96 26.43 41.40
N SER A 127 -20.84 26.11 40.75
CA SER A 127 -20.06 27.12 40.03
C SER A 127 -20.97 27.77 39.00
N ALA A 128 -20.72 29.03 38.64
CA ALA A 128 -21.50 29.71 37.62
C ALA A 128 -21.54 28.90 36.30
N ASP A 129 -20.51 28.10 36.03
CA ASP A 129 -20.46 27.12 34.93
C ASP A 129 -21.42 25.92 35.10
N ASP A 130 -21.70 25.45 36.31
CA ASP A 130 -22.62 24.34 36.57
C ASP A 130 -24.10 24.78 36.43
N VAL A 131 -24.41 26.05 36.68
CA VAL A 131 -25.74 26.63 36.47
C VAL A 131 -26.02 26.90 34.99
N ARG A 132 -24.97 27.18 34.20
CA ARG A 132 -25.05 27.48 32.76
C ARG A 132 -25.04 26.25 31.85
N ARG A 133 -24.69 25.06 32.38
CA ARG A 133 -24.78 23.79 31.63
C ARG A 133 -26.25 23.47 31.29
N LEU A 134 -26.48 23.15 30.02
CA LEU A 134 -27.79 22.72 29.51
C LEU A 134 -28.36 21.58 30.38
N ARG A 135 -29.66 21.65 30.69
CA ARG A 135 -30.32 20.56 31.41
C ARG A 135 -30.30 19.29 30.55
N PRO A 136 -30.15 18.10 31.13
CA PRO A 136 -30.21 16.86 30.37
C PRO A 136 -31.50 16.79 29.52
N GLY A 137 -31.35 16.80 28.19
CA GLY A 137 -32.46 16.78 27.21
C GLY A 137 -32.71 18.09 26.46
N GLU A 138 -32.04 19.19 26.81
CA GLU A 138 -32.13 20.46 26.08
C GLU A 138 -31.20 20.47 24.86
N VAL A 139 -31.70 20.93 23.70
CA VAL A 139 -30.91 21.09 22.48
C VAL A 139 -30.14 22.40 22.58
N ASP A 140 -28.83 22.33 22.33
CA ASP A 140 -27.97 23.50 22.27
C ASP A 140 -28.48 24.55 21.26
N PRO A 141 -28.67 25.82 21.67
CA PRO A 141 -29.12 26.88 20.77
C PRO A 141 -28.14 27.22 19.64
N ASP A 142 -26.82 27.15 19.91
CA ASP A 142 -25.77 27.60 18.96
C ASP A 142 -24.70 26.51 18.71
N PRO A 143 -25.07 25.32 18.18
CA PRO A 143 -24.13 24.22 17.92
C PRO A 143 -23.08 24.55 16.85
N GLU A 144 -23.30 25.58 16.03
CA GLU A 144 -22.38 26.05 15.00
C GLU A 144 -21.06 26.61 15.55
N SER A 145 -21.05 27.08 16.79
CA SER A 145 -19.88 27.66 17.46
C SER A 145 -18.94 26.60 18.07
N LYS A 146 -19.41 25.35 18.22
CA LYS A 146 -18.68 24.28 18.93
C LYS A 146 -17.73 23.49 18.04
N PRO A 147 -16.66 22.88 18.57
CA PRO A 147 -15.82 21.96 17.80
C PRO A 147 -16.62 20.80 17.19
N ALA A 148 -16.19 20.35 16.01
CA ALA A 148 -16.80 19.19 15.35
C ALA A 148 -16.55 17.90 16.14
N ARG A 149 -17.52 17.00 16.14
CA ARG A 149 -17.33 15.64 16.67
C ARG A 149 -16.39 14.86 15.75
N PRO A 150 -15.36 14.19 16.30
CA PRO A 150 -14.52 13.28 15.52
C PRO A 150 -15.34 12.19 14.85
N ASP A 151 -14.87 11.75 13.69
CA ASP A 151 -15.53 10.71 12.90
C ASP A 151 -15.50 9.38 13.65
N THR A 152 -16.60 8.62 13.58
CA THR A 152 -16.67 7.28 14.17
C THR A 152 -15.87 6.29 13.29
N ILE A 153 -15.28 5.27 13.91
CA ILE A 153 -14.51 4.24 13.16
C ILE A 153 -15.43 3.50 12.19
N ASP A 154 -16.63 3.17 12.66
CA ASP A 154 -17.67 2.52 11.88
C ASP A 154 -18.68 3.57 11.42
N LEU A 155 -18.35 4.27 10.33
CA LEU A 155 -19.25 5.25 9.70
C LEU A 155 -20.58 4.58 9.35
N ASP A 156 -21.68 5.24 9.69
CA ASP A 156 -23.02 4.79 9.34
C ASP A 156 -23.27 4.89 7.82
N GLU A 157 -24.36 4.29 7.37
CA GLU A 157 -24.74 4.30 5.95
C GLU A 157 -25.05 5.72 5.47
N ASP A 158 -25.66 6.55 6.32
CA ASP A 158 -25.99 7.94 6.04
C ASP A 158 -24.73 8.78 5.76
N GLU A 159 -23.67 8.70 6.59
CA GLU A 159 -22.42 9.44 6.40
C GLU A 159 -21.64 8.95 5.17
N LYS A 160 -21.63 7.63 4.92
CA LYS A 160 -21.02 7.04 3.72
C LYS A 160 -21.73 7.47 2.45
N GLU A 161 -23.06 7.44 2.44
CA GLU A 161 -23.86 7.88 1.31
C GLU A 161 -23.64 9.37 1.05
N MET A 162 -23.69 10.20 2.10
CA MET A 162 -23.43 11.63 2.03
C MET A 162 -22.05 11.96 1.43
N LEU A 163 -21.00 11.25 1.86
CA LEU A 163 -19.65 11.39 1.30
C LEU A 163 -19.59 10.97 -0.18
N SER A 164 -20.24 9.88 -0.54
CA SER A 164 -20.26 9.38 -1.92
C SER A 164 -21.01 10.35 -2.85
N GLU A 165 -22.13 10.90 -2.38
CA GLU A 165 -22.92 11.90 -3.09
C GLU A 165 -22.13 13.21 -3.26
N ALA A 166 -21.48 13.68 -2.19
CA ALA A 166 -20.64 14.87 -2.23
C ALA A 166 -19.52 14.71 -3.26
N ARG A 167 -18.79 13.58 -3.25
CA ARG A 167 -17.75 13.28 -4.25
C ARG A 167 -18.29 13.31 -5.68
N ALA A 168 -19.42 12.64 -5.93
CA ALA A 168 -20.03 12.59 -7.25
C ALA A 168 -20.49 13.97 -7.74
N ARG A 169 -21.09 14.78 -6.85
CA ARG A 169 -21.54 16.14 -7.17
C ARG A 169 -20.37 17.10 -7.37
N LEU A 170 -19.29 16.99 -6.60
CA LEU A 170 -18.08 17.81 -6.74
C LEU A 170 -17.32 17.47 -8.03
N ALA A 171 -17.23 16.20 -8.41
CA ALA A 171 -16.60 15.79 -9.68
C ALA A 171 -17.39 16.22 -10.92
N ASN A 172 -18.72 16.27 -10.82
CA ASN A 172 -19.55 16.61 -11.97
C ASN A 172 -19.56 18.12 -12.28
N THR A 173 -19.08 18.48 -13.48
CA THR A 173 -19.18 19.84 -14.05
C THR A 173 -20.14 19.90 -15.24
N GLN A 174 -20.55 18.74 -15.77
CA GLN A 174 -21.34 18.65 -17.00
C GLN A 174 -22.86 18.69 -16.74
N GLY A 175 -23.55 19.53 -17.50
CA GLY A 175 -25.01 19.60 -17.51
C GLY A 175 -25.68 18.46 -18.30
N LYS A 176 -27.03 18.41 -18.26
CA LYS A 176 -27.84 17.38 -18.95
C LYS A 176 -27.56 17.31 -20.46
N LYS A 177 -27.40 18.46 -21.13
CA LYS A 177 -27.16 18.55 -22.58
C LYS A 177 -25.79 17.97 -22.96
N ALA A 178 -24.74 18.29 -22.20
CA ALA A 178 -23.40 17.76 -22.42
C ALA A 178 -23.37 16.24 -22.24
N LYS A 179 -23.93 15.73 -21.13
CA LYS A 179 -24.03 14.27 -20.89
C LYS A 179 -24.85 13.55 -21.97
N ARG A 180 -25.97 14.13 -22.40
CA ARG A 180 -26.79 13.59 -23.49
C ARG A 180 -26.00 13.53 -24.81
N LYS A 181 -25.32 14.62 -25.17
CA LYS A 181 -24.53 14.70 -26.40
C LYS A 181 -23.31 13.78 -26.38
N ALA A 182 -22.68 13.58 -25.22
CA ALA A 182 -21.62 12.59 -25.05
C ALA A 182 -22.11 11.16 -25.29
N ARG A 183 -23.26 10.78 -24.70
CA ARG A 183 -23.88 9.47 -24.95
C ARG A 183 -24.33 9.30 -26.40
N GLU A 184 -24.90 10.34 -27.01
CA GLU A 184 -25.30 10.35 -28.41
C GLU A 184 -24.09 10.12 -29.34
N ARG A 185 -22.96 10.77 -29.07
CA ARG A 185 -21.70 10.56 -29.79
C ARG A 185 -21.20 9.12 -29.66
N GLN A 186 -21.21 8.54 -28.44
CA GLN A 186 -20.81 7.14 -28.23
C GLN A 186 -21.74 6.15 -28.94
N LEU A 187 -23.05 6.42 -28.94
CA LEU A 187 -24.03 5.61 -29.67
C LEU A 187 -23.85 5.74 -31.19
N GLU A 188 -23.47 6.92 -31.69
CA GLU A 188 -23.16 7.13 -33.09
C GLU A 188 -21.87 6.42 -33.51
N GLU A 189 -20.81 6.46 -32.69
CA GLU A 189 -19.56 5.73 -32.92
C GLU A 189 -19.78 4.22 -32.91
N SER A 190 -20.52 3.68 -31.94
CA SER A 190 -20.85 2.25 -31.89
C SER A 190 -21.72 1.82 -33.07
N ARG A 191 -22.74 2.61 -33.45
CA ARG A 191 -23.53 2.38 -34.66
C ARG A 191 -22.65 2.40 -35.91
N ARG A 192 -21.72 3.35 -36.02
CA ARG A 192 -20.77 3.45 -37.14
C ARG A 192 -19.89 2.20 -37.21
N LEU A 193 -19.34 1.73 -36.09
CA LEU A 193 -18.53 0.51 -36.03
C LEU A 193 -19.32 -0.73 -36.43
N ALA A 194 -20.55 -0.88 -35.94
CA ALA A 194 -21.42 -2.00 -36.30
C ALA A 194 -21.76 -2.00 -37.81
N VAL A 195 -22.07 -0.83 -38.38
CA VAL A 195 -22.30 -0.68 -39.82
C VAL A 195 -21.04 -1.00 -40.62
N LEU A 196 -19.87 -0.57 -40.15
CA LEU A 196 -18.58 -0.90 -40.79
C LEU A 196 -18.29 -2.40 -40.76
N GLN A 197 -18.56 -3.07 -39.64
CA GLN A 197 -18.40 -4.51 -39.51
C GLN A 197 -19.30 -5.27 -40.49
N LYS A 198 -20.61 -4.98 -40.49
CA LYS A 198 -21.56 -5.57 -41.45
C LYS A 198 -21.13 -5.36 -42.90
N ARG A 199 -20.61 -4.16 -43.20
CA ARG A 199 -20.10 -3.85 -44.54
C ARG A 199 -18.87 -4.67 -44.90
N ARG A 200 -17.95 -4.89 -43.96
CA ARG A 200 -16.77 -5.76 -44.18
C ARG A 200 -17.21 -7.19 -44.42
N GLU A 201 -18.16 -7.70 -43.65
CA GLU A 201 -18.71 -9.05 -43.82
C GLU A 201 -19.37 -9.22 -45.18
N LEU A 202 -20.23 -8.28 -45.59
CA LEU A 202 -20.86 -8.30 -46.93
C LEU A 202 -19.83 -8.19 -48.05
N LYS A 203 -18.83 -7.31 -47.92
CA LYS A 203 -17.76 -7.17 -48.92
C LYS A 203 -16.89 -8.43 -49.01
N ASN A 204 -16.58 -9.06 -47.88
CA ASN A 204 -15.86 -10.33 -47.83
C ASN A 204 -16.66 -11.48 -48.45
N ALA A 205 -17.99 -11.45 -48.31
CA ALA A 205 -18.91 -12.35 -49.00
C ALA A 205 -19.14 -11.97 -50.48
N GLY A 206 -18.46 -10.94 -51.00
CA GLY A 206 -18.57 -10.48 -52.40
C GLY A 206 -19.77 -9.59 -52.72
N ILE A 207 -20.61 -9.27 -51.74
CA ILE A 207 -21.82 -8.46 -51.91
C ILE A 207 -21.49 -6.98 -51.73
N ASN A 208 -21.39 -6.25 -52.85
CA ASN A 208 -21.05 -4.81 -52.86
C ASN A 208 -22.30 -3.92 -52.87
N ILE A 209 -22.80 -3.55 -51.70
CA ILE A 209 -23.92 -2.60 -51.55
C ILE A 209 -23.39 -1.15 -51.52
N LYS A 210 -23.89 -0.30 -52.43
CA LYS A 210 -23.59 1.14 -52.44
C LYS A 210 -24.45 1.85 -51.40
N ILE A 211 -23.83 2.64 -50.51
CA ILE A 211 -24.54 3.49 -49.56
C ILE A 211 -24.87 4.81 -50.25
N VAL A 212 -26.15 5.16 -50.32
CA VAL A 212 -26.59 6.47 -50.82
C VAL A 212 -26.84 7.39 -49.63
N ASN A 213 -25.82 8.17 -49.26
CA ASN A 213 -25.94 9.20 -48.22
C ASN A 213 -26.09 10.57 -48.86
N ARG A 214 -27.25 10.87 -49.44
CA ARG A 214 -27.54 12.22 -49.93
C ARG A 214 -28.62 12.84 -49.06
N LYS A 215 -28.22 13.70 -48.13
CA LYS A 215 -29.14 14.63 -47.46
C LYS A 215 -29.26 15.88 -48.34
N LYS A 216 -30.48 16.23 -48.74
CA LYS A 216 -30.76 17.41 -49.55
C LYS A 216 -30.21 18.67 -48.83
N GLY A 217 -29.33 19.42 -49.50
CA GLY A 217 -28.71 20.64 -48.96
C GLY A 217 -27.36 20.47 -48.25
N VAL A 218 -26.82 19.24 -48.16
CA VAL A 218 -25.47 18.99 -47.63
C VAL A 218 -24.54 18.60 -48.78
N MET A 219 -23.45 19.33 -48.97
CA MET A 219 -22.42 19.02 -49.97
C MET A 219 -21.68 17.73 -49.58
N ASP A 220 -21.32 16.93 -50.59
CA ASP A 220 -20.49 15.74 -50.37
C ASP A 220 -19.02 16.14 -50.36
N TYR A 221 -18.48 16.31 -49.16
CA TYR A 221 -17.09 16.70 -48.91
C TYR A 221 -16.05 15.71 -49.47
N ASN A 222 -16.44 14.47 -49.78
CA ASN A 222 -15.54 13.49 -50.38
C ASN A 222 -15.55 13.52 -51.92
N ALA A 223 -16.63 14.04 -52.52
CA ALA A 223 -16.78 14.07 -53.98
C ALA A 223 -16.08 15.28 -54.60
N ASP A 224 -16.01 16.40 -53.88
CA ASP A 224 -15.42 17.65 -54.36
C ASP A 224 -14.84 18.46 -53.19
N ILE A 225 -13.88 19.34 -53.48
CA ILE A 225 -13.31 20.26 -52.50
C ILE A 225 -14.35 21.35 -52.22
N PRO A 226 -14.92 21.43 -51.01
CA PRO A 226 -15.93 22.44 -50.73
C PRO A 226 -15.31 23.83 -50.81
N PHE A 227 -15.94 24.71 -51.60
CA PHE A 227 -15.49 26.09 -51.79
C PHE A 227 -14.02 26.17 -52.21
N GLU A 228 -13.62 25.36 -53.20
CA GLU A 228 -12.28 25.43 -53.77
C GLU A 228 -11.96 26.86 -54.21
N LYS A 229 -10.88 27.41 -53.64
CA LYS A 229 -10.31 28.67 -54.06
C LYS A 229 -8.95 28.36 -54.65
N ALA A 230 -8.85 28.45 -55.97
CA ALA A 230 -7.59 28.25 -56.66
C ALA A 230 -6.51 29.20 -56.07
N PRO A 231 -5.28 28.71 -55.85
CA PRO A 231 -4.18 29.56 -55.42
C PRO A 231 -3.97 30.68 -56.45
N ALA A 232 -3.65 31.88 -55.97
CA ALA A 232 -3.44 33.02 -56.85
C ALA A 232 -2.27 32.71 -57.82
N PRO A 233 -2.42 33.00 -59.13
CA PRO A 233 -1.35 32.75 -60.09
C PRO A 233 -0.12 33.59 -59.73
N GLY A 234 1.02 32.93 -59.53
CA GLY A 234 2.30 33.54 -59.20
C GLY A 234 3.21 33.69 -60.42
N PHE A 235 4.36 34.37 -60.24
CA PHE A 235 5.37 34.55 -61.28
C PHE A 235 6.25 33.32 -61.54
N TYR A 236 6.21 32.32 -60.66
CA TYR A 236 7.04 31.11 -60.74
C TYR A 236 6.19 29.91 -61.22
N GLU A 237 6.79 29.06 -62.06
CA GLU A 237 6.18 27.82 -62.52
C GLU A 237 6.16 26.77 -61.40
N THR A 238 5.03 26.11 -61.18
CA THR A 238 4.82 25.13 -60.08
C THR A 238 4.67 23.69 -60.58
N GLY A 239 5.02 23.41 -61.83
CA GLY A 239 4.84 22.08 -62.45
C GLY A 239 5.60 20.96 -61.74
N ASP A 240 6.85 21.21 -61.35
CA ASP A 240 7.69 20.22 -60.65
C ASP A 240 7.16 19.90 -59.25
N GLU A 241 6.64 20.91 -58.54
CA GLU A 241 6.01 20.74 -57.23
C GLU A 241 4.71 19.95 -57.33
N GLN A 242 3.92 20.16 -58.39
CA GLN A 242 2.70 19.39 -58.65
C GLN A 242 3.01 17.90 -58.89
N MET A 243 4.06 17.59 -59.65
CA MET A 243 4.51 16.21 -59.87
C MET A 243 5.01 15.54 -58.58
N LEU A 244 5.75 16.28 -57.73
CA LEU A 244 6.18 15.78 -56.42
C LEU A 244 4.97 15.50 -55.51
N ASN A 245 4.02 16.42 -55.44
CA ASN A 245 2.79 16.26 -54.66
C ASN A 245 1.96 15.05 -55.14
N GLU A 246 1.89 14.80 -56.45
CA GLU A 246 1.23 13.64 -57.02
C GLU A 246 1.93 12.33 -56.62
N LYS A 247 3.27 12.32 -56.67
CA LYS A 247 4.08 11.19 -56.23
C LYS A 247 3.93 10.92 -54.72
N GLU A 248 3.88 11.97 -53.90
CA GLU A 248 3.61 11.85 -52.46
C GLU A 248 2.21 11.33 -52.18
N ARG A 249 1.20 11.77 -52.95
CA ARG A 249 -0.18 11.30 -52.85
C ARG A 249 -0.30 9.82 -53.18
N GLU A 250 0.45 9.32 -54.17
CA GLU A 250 0.50 7.89 -54.49
C GLU A 250 1.26 7.08 -53.43
N ALA A 251 2.32 7.65 -52.86
CA ALA A 251 3.10 7.02 -51.79
C ALA A 251 2.39 7.03 -50.43
N PHE A 252 1.30 7.78 -50.29
CA PHE A 252 0.57 7.95 -49.04
C PHE A 252 -0.22 6.68 -48.66
N ASP A 253 0.26 5.97 -47.65
CA ASP A 253 -0.45 4.83 -47.04
C ASP A 253 -1.32 5.28 -45.84
N PRO A 254 -2.66 5.21 -45.95
CA PRO A 254 -3.59 5.64 -44.89
C PRO A 254 -3.40 4.90 -43.56
N ARG A 255 -2.85 3.68 -43.57
CA ARG A 255 -2.65 2.88 -42.35
C ARG A 255 -1.49 3.41 -41.51
N LYS A 256 -0.44 3.94 -42.13
CA LYS A 256 0.73 4.49 -41.42
C LYS A 256 0.38 5.77 -40.65
N GLN A 257 -0.47 6.62 -41.23
CA GLN A 257 -0.89 7.88 -40.58
C GLN A 257 -1.86 7.65 -39.41
N GLN A 258 -2.77 6.67 -39.50
CA GLN A 258 -3.62 6.30 -38.35
C GLN A 258 -2.81 5.80 -37.16
N LEU A 259 -1.73 5.05 -37.39
CA LEU A 259 -0.80 4.66 -36.34
C LEU A 259 -0.07 5.86 -35.72
N ALA A 260 0.34 6.83 -36.53
CA ALA A 260 0.98 8.06 -36.06
C ALA A 260 0.03 8.92 -35.21
N ASN A 261 -1.23 9.09 -35.62
CA ASN A 261 -2.23 9.82 -34.86
C ASN A 261 -2.63 9.08 -33.57
N LYS A 262 -2.69 7.76 -33.59
CA LYS A 262 -2.95 6.94 -32.39
C LYS A 262 -1.80 7.03 -31.38
N ARG A 263 -0.54 7.05 -31.85
CA ARG A 263 0.65 7.30 -31.01
C ARG A 263 0.68 8.72 -30.44
N LYS A 264 0.14 9.71 -31.16
CA LYS A 264 0.04 11.09 -30.68
C LYS A 264 -1.03 11.25 -29.58
N GLY A 265 -2.18 10.59 -29.73
CA GLY A 265 -3.22 10.56 -28.68
C GLY A 265 -2.81 9.82 -27.41
N ASP A 266 -1.97 8.78 -27.53
CA ASP A 266 -1.43 8.02 -26.37
C ASP A 266 -0.29 8.78 -25.65
N GLN A 267 0.36 9.75 -26.31
CA GLN A 267 1.37 10.61 -25.69
C GLN A 267 0.78 11.76 -24.87
N ASP A 268 -0.44 12.20 -25.21
CA ASP A 268 -1.17 13.21 -24.43
C ASP A 268 -1.83 12.62 -23.17
N GLU A 269 -1.93 11.29 -23.05
CA GLU A 269 -2.23 10.63 -21.78
C GLU A 269 -0.98 10.51 -20.90
N ASP A 270 -0.80 11.57 -20.11
CA ASP A 270 -0.35 11.53 -18.72
C ASP A 270 1.18 11.57 -18.45
N PRO A 271 1.83 12.74 -18.68
CA PRO A 271 3.15 13.03 -18.08
C PRO A 271 3.14 12.94 -16.55
N ASP A 272 1.98 13.11 -15.89
CA ASP A 272 1.85 12.97 -14.44
C ASP A 272 1.87 11.50 -13.99
N ARG A 273 1.46 10.54 -14.82
CA ARG A 273 1.63 9.11 -14.53
C ARG A 273 3.10 8.72 -14.45
N LYS A 274 3.94 9.28 -15.34
CA LYS A 274 5.40 9.11 -15.26
C LYS A 274 5.99 9.82 -14.03
N ARG A 275 5.51 11.01 -13.68
CA ARG A 275 5.94 11.72 -12.46
C ARG A 275 5.55 11.01 -11.17
N ARG A 276 4.31 10.56 -11.03
CA ARG A 276 3.81 9.80 -9.85
C ARG A 276 4.54 8.48 -9.67
N LYS A 277 4.90 7.81 -10.77
CA LYS A 277 5.73 6.61 -10.72
C LYS A 277 7.13 6.93 -10.21
N GLY A 278 7.71 8.06 -10.63
CA GLY A 278 9.00 8.54 -10.13
C GLY A 278 8.97 9.03 -8.67
N GLU A 279 7.86 9.58 -8.19
CA GLU A 279 7.70 10.01 -6.79
C GLU A 279 7.56 8.83 -5.82
N ASN A 280 6.83 7.77 -6.21
CA ASN A 280 6.71 6.56 -5.38
C ASN A 280 8.02 5.76 -5.29
N GLU A 281 8.97 5.99 -6.21
CA GLU A 281 10.30 5.38 -6.25
C GLU A 281 11.40 6.32 -5.74
N ALA A 282 11.07 7.53 -5.28
CA ALA A 282 12.06 8.50 -4.87
C ALA A 282 12.59 8.27 -3.44
N PRO A 283 13.92 8.27 -3.22
CA PRO A 283 14.49 8.29 -1.87
C PRO A 283 14.35 9.69 -1.24
N SER A 284 14.41 9.72 0.10
CA SER A 284 14.23 10.85 1.02
C SER A 284 14.59 12.25 0.47
N ALA A 285 13.83 13.27 0.88
CA ALA A 285 13.95 14.67 0.48
C ALA A 285 15.37 15.27 0.60
N SER A 286 16.22 14.71 1.48
CA SER A 286 17.64 15.08 1.58
C SER A 286 18.45 14.70 0.34
N TYR A 287 18.15 13.56 -0.29
CA TYR A 287 18.80 13.08 -1.52
C TYR A 287 18.35 13.90 -2.74
N GLN A 288 17.08 14.28 -2.80
CA GLN A 288 16.57 15.17 -3.85
C GLN A 288 17.15 16.59 -3.74
N ALA A 289 17.32 17.11 -2.52
CA ALA A 289 17.98 18.40 -2.29
C ALA A 289 19.47 18.35 -2.69
N ALA A 290 20.18 17.25 -2.39
CA ALA A 290 21.57 17.05 -2.79
C ALA A 290 21.74 16.93 -4.31
N MET A 291 20.86 16.18 -4.98
CA MET A 291 20.86 16.05 -6.45
C MET A 291 20.53 17.37 -7.14
N LYS A 292 19.56 18.14 -6.63
CA LYS A 292 19.19 19.45 -7.19
C LYS A 292 20.26 20.51 -6.95
N ALA A 293 20.93 20.46 -5.79
CA ALA A 293 22.09 21.30 -5.49
C ALA A 293 23.27 20.96 -6.41
N GLY A 294 23.57 19.67 -6.62
CA GLY A 294 24.61 19.21 -7.54
C GLY A 294 24.32 19.59 -9.00
N GLN A 295 23.05 19.54 -9.42
CA GLN A 295 22.64 19.94 -10.76
C GLN A 295 22.71 21.46 -10.96
N GLN A 296 22.29 22.25 -9.96
CA GLN A 296 22.43 23.71 -9.98
C GLN A 296 23.89 24.17 -9.92
N GLN A 297 24.76 23.42 -9.24
CA GLN A 297 26.19 23.68 -9.22
C GLN A 297 26.84 23.36 -10.56
N LYS A 298 26.48 22.23 -11.20
CA LYS A 298 26.89 21.91 -12.58
C LYS A 298 26.44 22.95 -13.60
N ILE A 299 25.22 23.49 -13.45
CA ILE A 299 24.70 24.53 -14.35
C ILE A 299 25.44 25.85 -14.11
N ARG A 300 25.72 26.24 -12.86
CA ARG A 300 26.53 27.43 -12.54
C ARG A 300 27.97 27.29 -13.02
N GLU A 301 28.58 26.12 -12.87
CA GLU A 301 29.92 25.84 -13.39
C GLU A 301 29.93 25.88 -14.91
N ALA A 302 28.97 25.24 -15.59
CA ALA A 302 28.84 25.30 -17.05
C ALA A 302 28.60 26.73 -17.58
N GLU A 303 27.77 27.54 -16.90
CA GLU A 303 27.55 28.95 -17.23
C GLU A 303 28.81 29.81 -17.01
N GLN A 304 29.61 29.52 -15.98
CA GLN A 304 30.89 30.20 -15.72
C GLN A 304 31.99 29.76 -16.70
N CYS A 305 32.00 28.49 -17.12
CA CYS A 305 32.90 27.96 -18.14
C CYS A 305 32.61 28.55 -19.53
N SER A 306 31.34 28.85 -19.86
CA SER A 306 30.98 29.45 -21.16
C SER A 306 31.40 30.92 -21.31
N LYS A 307 31.74 31.61 -20.20
CA LYS A 307 32.10 33.04 -20.18
C LYS A 307 33.60 33.32 -20.32
N ARG A 308 34.46 32.32 -20.49
CA ARG A 308 35.90 32.52 -20.72
C ARG A 308 36.31 31.89 -22.06
N ARG A 309 37.01 32.66 -22.90
CA ARG A 309 37.67 32.12 -24.10
C ARG A 309 38.69 31.06 -23.67
N SER A 310 38.66 29.92 -24.35
CA SER A 310 39.54 28.78 -24.07
C SER A 310 41.01 29.17 -24.22
N LEU A 311 41.74 29.15 -23.10
CA LEU A 311 43.19 29.26 -23.07
C LEU A 311 43.77 27.87 -23.33
N VAL A 312 44.54 27.74 -24.41
CA VAL A 312 45.22 26.49 -24.77
C VAL A 312 46.44 26.33 -23.87
N LEU A 313 46.33 25.45 -22.88
CA LEU A 313 47.46 24.99 -22.08
C LEU A 313 47.85 23.56 -22.52
N PRO A 314 49.15 23.19 -22.40
CA PRO A 314 49.62 21.84 -22.65
C PRO A 314 48.90 20.82 -21.77
N ALA A 315 48.66 19.63 -22.33
CA ALA A 315 47.89 18.58 -21.68
C ALA A 315 48.44 18.22 -20.28
N PRO A 316 47.58 18.03 -19.27
CA PRO A 316 48.00 17.64 -17.93
C PRO A 316 48.75 16.30 -17.97
N GLN A 317 49.92 16.24 -17.33
CA GLN A 317 50.84 15.09 -17.31
C GLN A 317 50.38 13.95 -16.39
N VAL A 318 49.10 13.88 -16.04
CA VAL A 318 48.56 12.86 -15.15
C VAL A 318 47.51 12.10 -15.93
N GLY A 319 47.79 10.84 -16.25
CA GLY A 319 46.91 10.01 -17.08
C GLY A 319 45.58 9.72 -16.38
N GLU A 320 44.50 9.54 -17.15
CA GLU A 320 43.17 9.18 -16.62
C GLU A 320 43.21 7.97 -15.69
N GLY A 321 44.14 7.03 -15.90
CA GLY A 321 44.35 5.88 -15.02
C GLY A 321 44.87 6.24 -13.62
N GLU A 322 45.72 7.26 -13.48
CA GLU A 322 46.18 7.73 -12.17
C GLU A 322 45.06 8.50 -11.45
N LEU A 323 44.20 9.18 -12.21
CA LEU A 323 43.00 9.83 -11.67
C LEU A 323 41.97 8.80 -11.18
N GLU A 324 41.78 7.71 -11.93
CA GLU A 324 40.94 6.59 -11.52
C GLU A 324 41.53 5.84 -10.34
N GLU A 325 42.85 5.68 -10.25
CA GLU A 325 43.51 5.12 -9.07
C GLU A 325 43.35 6.02 -7.85
N ILE A 326 43.46 7.34 -7.99
CA ILE A 326 43.22 8.31 -6.90
C ILE A 326 41.75 8.27 -6.45
N VAL A 327 40.79 8.16 -7.38
CA VAL A 327 39.35 8.03 -7.06
C VAL A 327 39.04 6.68 -6.43
N LYS A 328 39.69 5.60 -6.88
CA LYS A 328 39.54 4.25 -6.34
C LYS A 328 40.19 4.13 -4.96
N MET A 329 41.33 4.79 -4.72
CA MET A 329 41.96 4.91 -3.42
C MET A 329 41.09 5.72 -2.44
N GLY A 330 40.41 6.78 -2.93
CA GLY A 330 39.40 7.53 -2.20
C GLY A 330 38.16 6.70 -1.82
N MET A 331 37.63 5.90 -2.76
CA MET A 331 36.50 5.01 -2.52
C MET A 331 36.82 3.83 -1.60
N ILE A 332 38.06 3.32 -1.64
CA ILE A 332 38.53 2.27 -0.72
C ILE A 332 38.67 2.83 0.71
N GLY A 333 39.16 4.06 0.86
CA GLY A 333 39.17 4.77 2.14
C GLY A 333 37.77 4.98 2.72
N GLU A 334 36.79 5.32 1.87
CA GLU A 334 35.40 5.53 2.29
C GLU A 334 34.69 4.21 2.64
N ARG A 335 34.94 3.12 1.91
CA ARG A 335 34.45 1.77 2.24
C ARG A 335 35.06 1.22 3.53
N ALA A 336 36.34 1.44 3.77
CA ALA A 336 36.99 1.03 5.02
C ALA A 336 36.40 1.78 6.24
N ASN A 337 36.07 3.07 6.07
CA ASN A 337 35.43 3.88 7.10
C ASN A 337 33.97 3.45 7.39
N MET A 338 33.23 3.02 6.36
CA MET A 338 31.88 2.45 6.50
C MET A 338 31.89 1.08 7.21
N ILE A 339 32.87 0.21 6.90
CA ILE A 339 33.02 -1.11 7.52
C ILE A 339 33.48 -0.98 8.99
N ALA A 340 34.35 -0.02 9.29
CA ALA A 340 34.77 0.28 10.66
C ALA A 340 33.62 0.84 11.53
N ARG A 341 32.61 1.48 10.92
CA ARG A 341 31.37 1.93 11.60
C ARG A 341 30.34 0.83 11.84
N SER A 342 30.43 -0.31 11.16
CA SER A 342 29.50 -1.44 11.29
C SER A 342 29.99 -2.57 12.22
N SER A 343 31.18 -2.44 12.82
CA SER A 343 31.72 -3.42 13.77
C SER A 343 31.56 -2.92 15.23
N GLU A 344 31.14 -3.82 16.13
CA GLU A 344 30.67 -3.51 17.49
C GLU A 344 31.80 -3.39 18.54
N ASN A 345 33.07 -3.45 18.14
CA ASN A 345 34.23 -3.37 19.05
C ASN A 345 34.91 -1.99 19.05
N ASP A 346 34.97 -1.35 20.22
CA ASP A 346 35.41 0.04 20.44
C ASP A 346 36.94 0.25 20.26
N ALA A 347 37.74 -0.82 20.22
CA ALA A 347 39.20 -0.73 20.10
C ALA A 347 39.70 -0.47 18.67
N THR A 348 38.93 -0.79 17.63
CA THR A 348 39.33 -0.58 16.22
C THR A 348 38.94 0.80 15.69
N ARG A 349 38.20 1.59 16.46
CA ARG A 349 37.70 2.91 16.06
C ARG A 349 38.76 4.02 16.19
N GLY A 350 39.84 3.78 16.94
CA GLY A 350 40.89 4.76 17.25
C GLY A 350 42.11 4.75 16.33
N LEU A 351 42.22 3.82 15.37
CA LEU A 351 43.43 3.64 14.54
C LEU A 351 43.34 4.23 13.12
N VAL A 352 42.21 4.82 12.74
CA VAL A 352 42.05 5.50 11.44
C VAL A 352 41.87 6.99 11.67
N ASN A 353 42.96 7.73 11.54
CA ASN A 353 43.03 9.16 11.84
C ASN A 353 42.46 9.99 10.68
N THR A 354 41.55 10.91 11.00
CA THR A 354 40.91 11.84 10.05
C THR A 354 41.77 13.08 9.83
N TYR A 355 42.16 13.39 8.59
CA TYR A 355 42.61 14.74 8.26
C TYR A 355 41.39 15.67 8.19
N SER A 356 41.22 16.50 9.21
CA SER A 356 40.23 17.57 9.26
C SER A 356 40.92 18.94 9.22
N THR A 357 40.84 19.63 8.08
CA THR A 357 41.09 21.06 7.99
C THR A 357 39.81 21.82 8.29
N VAL A 358 39.57 22.20 9.54
CA VAL A 358 39.30 23.59 9.96
C VAL A 358 39.03 23.62 11.46
N ASN A 359 39.76 24.51 12.11
CA ASN A 359 39.78 24.81 13.52
C ASN A 359 38.61 25.77 13.82
N SER A 360 37.66 25.39 14.67
CA SER A 360 36.77 26.33 15.36
C SER A 360 36.67 25.92 16.82
N GLY A 361 37.49 26.58 17.64
CA GLY A 361 37.58 26.35 19.06
C GLY A 361 36.47 27.03 19.88
N ALA A 362 36.22 26.40 21.03
CA ALA A 362 35.68 26.90 22.29
C ALA A 362 34.17 27.27 22.41
N PRO A 363 33.53 26.90 23.55
CA PRO A 363 32.14 27.23 23.86
C PRO A 363 32.02 28.66 24.40
N ILE A 364 31.19 29.49 23.76
CA ILE A 364 30.81 30.81 24.28
C ILE A 364 29.52 30.65 25.07
N ARG A 365 29.62 30.81 26.39
CA ARG A 365 28.51 30.91 27.34
C ARG A 365 27.97 32.36 27.28
N THR A 366 26.68 32.54 26.99
CA THR A 366 26.02 33.84 27.05
C THR A 366 25.61 34.19 28.50
N PRO A 367 25.72 35.46 28.94
CA PRO A 367 25.21 35.89 30.25
C PRO A 367 23.67 36.07 30.22
N ARG A 368 23.03 35.76 31.35
CA ARG A 368 21.58 35.87 31.59
C ARG A 368 21.20 37.35 31.80
N ALA A 369 20.10 37.81 31.19
CA ALA A 369 19.53 39.14 31.42
C ALA A 369 18.96 39.28 32.85
N PRO A 370 18.93 40.50 33.45
CA PRO A 370 18.29 40.75 34.74
C PRO A 370 16.76 40.56 34.67
N ALA A 371 16.12 40.28 35.81
CA ALA A 371 14.66 40.09 35.91
C ALA A 371 13.92 41.42 35.64
N GLN A 372 12.90 41.37 34.79
CA GLN A 372 12.07 42.51 34.39
C GLN A 372 10.86 42.61 35.36
N GLU A 373 10.52 43.81 35.83
CA GLU A 373 9.35 44.04 36.71
C GLU A 373 8.04 43.92 35.91
N ASP A 374 7.00 43.32 36.50
CA ASP A 374 5.74 42.99 35.81
C ASP A 374 4.76 44.20 35.82
N HIS A 375 4.93 45.10 34.85
CA HIS A 375 4.19 46.37 34.74
C HIS A 375 2.66 46.23 34.74
N ILE A 376 2.13 45.09 34.28
CA ILE A 376 0.68 44.78 34.27
C ILE A 376 0.15 44.63 35.70
N ALA A 377 0.91 43.99 36.59
CA ALA A 377 0.51 43.83 37.98
C ALA A 377 0.51 45.16 38.75
N ASN A 378 1.41 46.08 38.40
CA ASN A 378 1.47 47.43 38.97
C ASN A 378 0.29 48.30 38.51
N GLU A 379 -0.14 48.18 37.26
CA GLU A 379 -1.28 48.93 36.73
C GLU A 379 -2.62 48.46 37.31
N ILE A 380 -2.79 47.15 37.50
CA ILE A 380 -3.95 46.58 38.19
C ILE A 380 -4.03 47.09 39.64
N LYS A 381 -2.88 47.21 40.34
CA LYS A 381 -2.81 47.81 41.68
C LYS A 381 -3.15 49.31 41.68
N ASN A 382 -2.69 50.07 40.67
CA ASN A 382 -3.04 51.49 40.51
C ASN A 382 -4.55 51.68 40.28
N ILE A 383 -5.18 50.86 39.44
CA ILE A 383 -6.63 50.91 39.17
C ILE A 383 -7.43 50.57 40.44
N ARG A 384 -7.00 49.54 41.18
CA ARG A 384 -7.63 49.17 42.46
C ARG A 384 -7.52 50.30 43.48
N ALA A 385 -6.34 50.90 43.65
CA ALA A 385 -6.13 52.04 44.54
C ALA A 385 -7.04 53.23 44.18
N LEU A 386 -7.21 53.54 42.89
CA LEU A 386 -8.11 54.60 42.41
C LEU A 386 -9.60 54.27 42.59
N THR A 387 -10.00 53.01 42.55
CA THR A 387 -11.39 52.60 42.82
C THR A 387 -11.72 52.49 44.31
N GLU A 388 -10.71 52.23 45.14
CA GLU A 388 -10.88 51.98 46.58
C GLU A 388 -10.79 53.27 47.41
N THR A 389 -10.07 54.30 46.93
CA THR A 389 -9.99 55.61 47.60
C THR A 389 -11.01 56.63 47.08
N GLN A 390 -11.73 57.29 47.99
CA GLN A 390 -12.67 58.38 47.68
C GLN A 390 -11.92 59.59 47.11
N SER A 391 -12.49 60.26 46.10
CA SER A 391 -11.81 61.36 45.39
C SER A 391 -11.40 62.51 46.32
N SER A 392 -10.27 63.15 46.02
CA SER A 392 -9.67 64.23 46.81
C SER A 392 -10.57 65.47 46.98
N LEU A 393 -11.63 65.60 46.17
CA LEU A 393 -12.66 66.64 46.33
C LEU A 393 -13.54 66.43 47.58
N LEU A 394 -13.50 65.23 48.17
CA LEU A 394 -14.22 64.85 49.39
C LEU A 394 -13.28 64.62 50.60
N GLY A 395 -12.04 65.14 50.55
CA GLY A 395 -11.13 65.19 51.70
C GLY A 395 -10.23 63.97 51.93
N GLY A 396 -10.05 63.09 50.94
CA GLY A 396 -9.07 62.00 50.99
C GLY A 396 -7.64 62.46 50.64
N GLU A 397 -6.62 61.84 51.27
CA GLU A 397 -5.21 62.01 50.88
C GLU A 397 -4.92 61.30 49.53
N ASN A 398 -4.06 61.90 48.70
CA ASN A 398 -3.69 61.30 47.41
C ASN A 398 -2.81 60.04 47.60
N THR A 399 -3.25 58.91 47.06
CA THR A 399 -2.48 57.66 47.05
C THR A 399 -1.30 57.73 46.09
N PRO A 400 -0.07 57.31 46.49
CA PRO A 400 1.08 57.28 45.59
C PRO A 400 0.88 56.22 44.51
N LEU A 401 0.81 56.63 43.24
CA LEU A 401 0.68 55.76 42.07
C LEU A 401 2.05 55.46 41.46
N HIS A 402 2.21 54.29 40.86
CA HIS A 402 3.43 53.97 40.10
C HIS A 402 3.36 54.65 38.72
N GLU A 403 4.19 55.66 38.47
CA GLU A 403 4.21 56.45 37.23
C GLU A 403 5.48 56.20 36.39
N GLY A 404 5.42 56.44 35.08
CA GLY A 404 6.57 56.39 34.19
C GLY A 404 7.06 54.97 33.86
N ALA A 405 8.34 54.68 34.11
CA ALA A 405 8.99 53.42 33.72
C ALA A 405 8.50 52.18 34.49
N GLY A 406 7.70 52.36 35.56
CA GLY A 406 7.11 51.29 36.36
C GLY A 406 5.67 50.89 35.96
N SER A 407 5.02 51.64 35.06
CA SER A 407 3.67 51.39 34.52
C SER A 407 3.74 50.97 33.04
N THR A 408 2.61 50.65 32.40
CA THR A 408 2.50 50.10 31.03
C THR A 408 2.95 51.07 29.93
N GLY A 409 3.38 52.29 30.28
CA GLY A 409 4.03 53.23 29.34
C GLY A 409 3.07 53.87 28.34
N PHE A 410 1.76 53.87 28.61
CA PHE A 410 0.71 54.41 27.76
C PHE A 410 0.14 55.71 28.35
N ASP A 411 0.72 56.87 27.98
CA ASP A 411 0.26 58.20 28.38
C ASP A 411 -0.56 58.90 27.25
N GLY A 412 -0.92 58.16 26.19
CA GLY A 412 -1.64 58.67 25.03
C GLY A 412 -1.96 57.59 23.98
N VAL A 413 -2.59 57.95 22.85
CA VAL A 413 -3.10 57.02 21.81
C VAL A 413 -2.01 56.17 21.13
N THR A 414 -0.74 56.51 21.30
CA THR A 414 0.40 55.75 20.74
C THR A 414 1.39 55.35 21.83
N PRO A 415 1.81 54.07 21.91
CA PRO A 415 2.80 53.63 22.90
C PRO A 415 4.17 54.26 22.65
N ARG A 416 4.90 54.60 23.72
CA ARG A 416 6.33 54.88 23.60
C ARG A 416 7.07 53.59 23.24
N ARG A 417 7.83 53.62 22.15
CA ARG A 417 8.65 52.49 21.68
C ARG A 417 9.89 52.37 22.56
N GLN A 418 9.91 51.44 23.52
CA GLN A 418 11.12 51.11 24.26
C GLN A 418 12.09 50.34 23.35
N GLN A 419 13.31 50.84 23.25
CA GLN A 419 14.41 50.22 22.50
C GLN A 419 14.99 49.09 23.33
N ILE A 420 14.88 47.85 22.84
CA ILE A 420 15.60 46.71 23.41
C ILE A 420 17.08 46.88 23.02
N GLU A 421 17.92 47.26 23.97
CA GLU A 421 19.37 47.30 23.77
C GLU A 421 19.91 45.87 23.70
N THR A 422 20.39 45.48 22.52
CA THR A 422 21.16 44.25 22.34
C THR A 422 22.64 44.56 22.62
N PRO A 423 23.31 43.84 23.53
CA PRO A 423 24.72 44.13 23.84
C PRO A 423 25.63 43.73 22.67
N ASN A 424 26.41 44.70 22.19
CA ASN A 424 27.30 44.62 21.04
C ASN A 424 28.54 43.74 21.35
N PRO A 425 28.81 42.64 20.61
CA PRO A 425 29.83 41.65 20.96
C PRO A 425 31.27 41.98 20.51
N MET A 426 31.60 43.24 20.19
CA MET A 426 32.93 43.62 19.67
C MET A 426 33.69 44.66 20.52
N ALA A 427 33.45 44.70 21.82
CA ALA A 427 34.29 45.47 22.75
C ALA A 427 35.18 44.51 23.55
N THR A 428 36.43 44.37 23.11
CA THR A 428 37.50 43.69 23.86
C THR A 428 37.86 44.47 25.13
N PRO A 429 37.98 43.83 26.31
CA PRO A 429 38.76 44.37 27.39
C PRO A 429 40.08 43.64 27.59
N PHE A 430 41.06 44.47 27.89
CA PHE A 430 42.46 44.26 28.17
C PHE A 430 42.73 43.38 29.42
N ARG A 431 43.94 42.80 29.46
CA ARG A 431 44.53 42.07 30.59
C ARG A 431 44.80 42.95 31.81
N GLN A 432 44.54 42.40 33.00
CA GLN A 432 45.35 42.44 34.24
C GLN A 432 44.64 41.50 35.24
N GLY A 433 45.24 40.67 36.08
CA GLY A 433 46.58 40.63 36.63
C GLY A 433 46.45 40.35 38.13
N SER A 434 46.72 39.10 38.53
CA SER A 434 47.19 38.60 39.85
C SER A 434 46.46 38.90 41.18
N ASN A 435 46.53 37.87 42.03
CA ASN A 435 46.30 37.78 43.49
C ASN A 435 44.90 37.29 43.90
N GLY A 436 44.74 36.20 44.63
CA GLY A 436 45.69 35.27 45.22
C GLY A 436 44.99 34.42 46.27
N ILE A 437 45.55 33.24 46.50
CA ILE A 437 45.55 32.48 47.78
C ILE A 437 44.24 31.79 48.19
N GLY A 438 44.32 30.45 48.26
CA GLY A 438 43.84 29.74 49.44
C GLY A 438 43.00 28.48 49.22
N GLN A 439 43.62 27.34 49.58
CA GLN A 439 43.00 26.14 50.17
C GLN A 439 42.47 25.02 49.24
N THR A 440 43.30 23.97 49.13
CA THR A 440 42.90 22.57 49.36
C THR A 440 43.32 22.21 50.81
N PRO A 441 42.95 21.07 51.48
CA PRO A 441 42.39 19.79 51.00
C PRO A 441 41.37 19.03 51.95
N MET A 442 40.88 17.85 51.50
CA MET A 442 40.26 16.70 52.26
C MET A 442 38.89 16.94 52.94
N GLN A 443 37.91 16.02 53.13
CA GLN A 443 37.60 14.58 52.97
C GLN A 443 36.04 14.47 53.11
N PRO A 444 35.31 13.36 52.82
CA PRO A 444 35.16 12.23 53.77
C PRO A 444 34.90 10.84 53.12
N PRO A 445 34.77 9.74 53.91
CA PRO A 445 35.11 8.37 53.52
C PRO A 445 33.94 7.34 53.50
N THR A 446 34.32 6.07 53.30
CA THR A 446 33.67 4.78 53.70
C THR A 446 32.57 4.13 52.83
N ILE A 447 32.91 2.91 52.35
CA ILE A 447 32.11 1.76 51.88
C ILE A 447 31.65 0.97 53.15
N PRO A 448 30.54 0.18 53.28
CA PRO A 448 30.02 -0.88 52.37
C PRO A 448 28.49 -1.16 52.36
N GLY A 449 28.06 -2.03 51.43
CA GLY A 449 27.12 -3.13 51.76
C GLY A 449 25.69 -3.03 51.24
N GLN A 450 25.39 -3.83 50.20
CA GLN A 450 24.05 -4.10 49.68
C GLN A 450 23.44 -5.37 50.29
N THR A 451 22.12 -5.29 50.52
CA THR A 451 21.12 -6.33 50.93
C THR A 451 21.16 -6.76 52.41
N PRO A 452 20.00 -6.99 53.10
CA PRO A 452 19.04 -8.06 52.75
C PRO A 452 17.51 -7.85 53.04
N MET A 453 16.70 -8.61 52.29
CA MET A 453 15.43 -9.30 52.64
C MET A 453 14.24 -8.55 53.26
N ARG A 454 13.06 -8.65 52.60
CA ARG A 454 11.85 -9.24 53.21
C ARG A 454 10.79 -9.75 52.20
N THR A 455 10.72 -11.08 52.12
CA THR A 455 9.56 -11.99 52.03
C THR A 455 8.39 -11.76 51.04
N PRO A 456 8.10 -12.73 50.16
CA PRO A 456 6.79 -12.98 49.57
C PRO A 456 5.95 -13.93 50.45
N ARG A 457 4.67 -13.60 50.65
CA ARG A 457 3.60 -14.40 51.25
C ARG A 457 2.36 -14.14 50.38
N ASP A 458 1.42 -15.03 50.14
CA ASP A 458 1.25 -16.44 50.45
C ASP A 458 0.15 -16.89 49.49
N SER A 459 0.35 -17.96 48.74
CA SER A 459 -0.67 -18.58 47.90
C SER A 459 -0.99 -19.95 48.47
N PHE A 460 -1.71 -19.97 49.58
CA PHE A 460 -2.34 -21.17 50.12
C PHE A 460 -3.85 -21.03 50.06
N ALA A 461 -4.43 -21.70 49.07
CA ALA A 461 -5.82 -22.12 49.08
C ALA A 461 -5.93 -23.37 49.96
N LEU A 462 -6.25 -23.17 51.23
CA LEU A 462 -6.78 -24.20 52.12
C LEU A 462 -8.30 -24.22 51.92
N ASN A 463 -8.79 -25.30 51.30
CA ASN A 463 -10.16 -25.87 51.29
C ASN A 463 -10.63 -26.22 49.88
N ALA A 464 -10.35 -27.45 49.45
CA ALA A 464 -11.28 -28.29 48.70
C ALA A 464 -10.69 -29.71 48.55
N ASN A 465 -10.49 -30.39 49.67
CA ASN A 465 -10.57 -31.85 49.65
C ASN A 465 -12.06 -32.18 49.49
N GLY A 466 -12.41 -32.92 48.44
CA GLY A 466 -13.76 -33.43 48.27
C GLY A 466 -13.98 -33.93 46.86
N GLU A 467 -14.10 -35.24 46.74
CA GLU A 467 -14.62 -35.94 45.57
C GLU A 467 -15.89 -35.24 45.04
N MET A 468 -15.83 -34.68 43.83
CA MET A 468 -17.02 -34.60 43.01
C MET A 468 -16.68 -34.48 41.53
N GLN A 469 -17.07 -35.53 40.83
CA GLN A 469 -17.16 -35.63 39.39
C GLN A 469 -18.21 -34.61 38.90
N LEU A 470 -17.78 -33.57 38.19
CA LEU A 470 -18.70 -32.69 37.46
C LEU A 470 -18.19 -32.42 36.05
N VAL A 471 -19.05 -32.84 35.13
CA VAL A 471 -18.97 -32.80 33.68
C VAL A 471 -19.00 -31.35 33.19
N GLY A 472 -18.09 -31.00 32.28
CA GLY A 472 -18.21 -29.79 31.44
C GLY A 472 -17.03 -28.80 31.53
N GLY A 473 -15.85 -29.19 31.02
CA GLY A 473 -14.75 -28.27 30.75
C GLY A 473 -14.61 -28.00 29.26
N THR A 474 -14.46 -26.73 28.86
CA THR A 474 -14.32 -26.36 27.44
C THR A 474 -13.04 -26.94 26.81
N PRO A 475 -12.99 -27.22 25.49
CA PRO A 475 -11.83 -27.86 24.85
C PRO A 475 -10.48 -27.14 25.03
N ARG A 476 -10.50 -25.84 25.35
CA ARG A 476 -9.30 -25.04 25.61
C ARG A 476 -8.65 -25.38 26.95
N ASP A 477 -9.46 -25.68 27.97
CA ASP A 477 -8.97 -25.98 29.32
C ASP A 477 -8.38 -27.40 29.41
N LEU A 478 -8.95 -28.35 28.66
CA LEU A 478 -8.38 -29.69 28.52
C LEU A 478 -7.00 -29.66 27.87
N LYS A 479 -6.81 -28.83 26.84
CA LYS A 479 -5.54 -28.69 26.14
C LYS A 479 -4.46 -28.03 27.02
N LEU A 480 -4.84 -27.04 27.84
CA LEU A 480 -3.93 -26.42 28.80
C LEU A 480 -3.49 -27.40 29.90
N ARG A 481 -4.40 -28.28 30.34
CA ARG A 481 -4.09 -29.36 31.30
C ARG A 481 -3.17 -30.42 30.70
N GLU A 482 -3.38 -30.81 29.44
CA GLU A 482 -2.51 -31.77 28.76
C GLU A 482 -1.10 -31.21 28.54
N MET A 483 -1.00 -29.92 28.20
CA MET A 483 0.28 -29.23 28.03
C MET A 483 1.04 -29.10 29.36
N SER A 484 0.35 -28.88 30.48
CA SER A 484 1.00 -28.82 31.80
C SER A 484 1.49 -30.19 32.27
N ILE A 485 0.76 -31.27 31.96
CA ILE A 485 1.20 -32.65 32.22
C ILE A 485 2.44 -32.99 31.39
N LYS A 486 2.44 -32.69 30.09
CA LYS A 486 3.63 -32.88 29.23
C LYS A 486 4.83 -32.09 29.74
N HIS A 487 4.62 -30.88 30.23
CA HIS A 487 5.71 -30.06 30.74
C HIS A 487 6.29 -30.63 32.05
N LYS A 488 5.45 -31.14 32.96
CA LYS A 488 5.89 -31.85 34.17
C LYS A 488 6.69 -33.12 33.84
N LEU A 489 6.24 -33.91 32.86
CA LEU A 489 6.92 -35.13 32.44
C LEU A 489 8.28 -34.83 31.80
N LYS A 490 8.36 -33.78 30.98
CA LYS A 490 9.61 -33.32 30.39
C LYS A 490 10.61 -32.82 31.45
N GLN A 491 10.11 -32.16 32.51
CA GLN A 491 10.95 -31.73 33.62
C GLN A 491 11.43 -32.92 34.48
N GLY A 492 10.57 -33.93 34.69
CA GLY A 492 10.93 -35.17 35.37
C GLY A 492 11.98 -35.98 34.62
N LEU A 493 11.85 -36.12 33.30
CA LEU A 493 12.84 -36.82 32.47
C LEU A 493 14.16 -36.04 32.36
N ALA A 494 14.12 -34.71 32.40
CA ALA A 494 15.32 -33.87 32.43
C ALA A 494 16.02 -33.85 33.81
N SER A 495 15.33 -34.28 34.87
CA SER A 495 15.89 -34.38 36.22
C SER A 495 16.62 -35.71 36.50
N LEU A 496 16.61 -36.63 35.54
CA LEU A 496 17.39 -37.87 35.65
C LEU A 496 18.89 -37.55 35.48
N PRO A 497 19.77 -38.07 36.37
CA PRO A 497 21.21 -37.89 36.24
C PRO A 497 21.72 -38.52 34.94
N LYS A 498 22.50 -37.77 34.15
CA LYS A 498 23.16 -38.33 32.96
C LYS A 498 24.22 -39.35 33.40
N PRO A 499 24.33 -40.52 32.74
CA PRO A 499 25.30 -41.54 33.12
C PRO A 499 26.73 -40.99 32.97
N LYS A 500 27.57 -41.30 33.96
CA LYS A 500 29.00 -40.98 33.96
C LYS A 500 29.74 -42.19 33.42
N ASP A 501 30.46 -42.03 32.32
CA ASP A 501 31.34 -43.04 31.77
C ASP A 501 32.49 -43.31 32.76
N VAL A 502 32.44 -44.48 33.39
CA VAL A 502 33.58 -45.05 34.13
C VAL A 502 33.69 -46.51 33.69
N GLU A 503 34.74 -46.79 32.93
CA GLU A 503 35.17 -48.14 32.57
C GLU A 503 35.59 -48.90 33.84
N TRP A 504 34.86 -49.97 34.18
CA TRP A 504 35.40 -51.09 34.96
C TRP A 504 34.90 -52.40 34.37
N GLU A 505 35.87 -53.19 33.95
CA GLU A 505 35.78 -54.56 33.43
C GLU A 505 35.61 -55.52 34.62
N LEU A 506 34.55 -56.34 34.59
CA LEU A 506 34.37 -57.47 35.51
C LEU A 506 33.84 -58.67 34.73
N GLU A 507 34.76 -59.56 34.37
CA GLU A 507 34.51 -60.90 33.82
C GLU A 507 33.90 -61.83 34.89
N LEU A 508 33.40 -63.01 34.47
CA LEU A 508 32.30 -63.72 35.13
C LEU A 508 31.47 -64.59 34.12
N PRO A 509 31.75 -65.88 33.79
CA PRO A 509 31.90 -66.39 32.42
C PRO A 509 30.78 -67.28 31.83
N GLU A 510 30.92 -67.44 30.50
CA GLU A 510 30.62 -68.56 29.57
C GLU A 510 29.33 -69.40 29.74
N GLU A 511 28.41 -69.35 28.76
CA GLU A 511 28.38 -70.36 27.68
C GLU A 511 27.31 -70.06 26.61
N GLN A 512 27.79 -70.05 25.36
CA GLN A 512 27.11 -70.39 24.10
C GLN A 512 26.03 -69.44 23.54
N GLN A 513 26.55 -68.48 22.79
CA GLN A 513 25.86 -67.68 21.79
C GLN A 513 25.79 -68.48 20.47
N GLU A 514 24.61 -69.05 20.16
CA GLU A 514 24.31 -69.44 18.78
C GLU A 514 23.96 -68.18 17.96
N LEU A 515 24.62 -68.06 16.82
CA LEU A 515 24.44 -66.98 15.84
C LEU A 515 23.03 -67.03 15.23
N MET A 516 22.11 -66.20 15.73
CA MET A 516 20.96 -65.75 14.96
C MET A 516 21.18 -64.31 14.48
N GLY A 517 21.13 -64.16 13.17
CA GLY A 517 21.48 -62.95 12.45
C GLY A 517 20.69 -61.72 12.88
N THR A 518 21.37 -60.59 12.80
CA THR A 518 20.81 -59.24 12.80
C THR A 518 19.79 -59.10 11.68
N GLU A 519 18.50 -59.22 11.98
CA GLU A 519 17.49 -58.46 11.23
C GLU A 519 17.49 -57.05 11.82
N GLU A 520 18.23 -56.16 11.16
CA GLU A 520 18.00 -54.73 11.25
C GLU A 520 16.52 -54.49 10.93
N LEU A 521 15.72 -54.18 11.96
CA LEU A 521 14.48 -53.45 11.76
C LEU A 521 14.87 -52.04 11.30
N SER A 522 15.18 -51.94 10.00
CA SER A 522 15.22 -50.68 9.27
C SER A 522 13.92 -49.97 9.60
N GLU A 523 14.02 -48.79 10.21
CA GLU A 523 12.90 -47.89 10.36
C GLU A 523 12.43 -47.51 8.94
N GLU A 524 11.50 -48.28 8.38
CA GLU A 524 10.87 -47.95 7.11
C GLU A 524 10.26 -46.55 7.24
N ASP A 525 10.73 -45.65 6.37
CA ASP A 525 10.27 -44.28 6.23
C ASP A 525 8.75 -44.25 6.30
N ALA A 526 8.15 -43.39 7.12
CA ALA A 526 6.70 -43.42 7.39
C ALA A 526 5.86 -43.38 6.10
N ALA A 527 6.41 -42.78 5.05
CA ALA A 527 5.86 -42.75 3.70
C ALA A 527 5.70 -44.15 3.05
N ILE A 528 6.66 -45.06 3.24
CA ILE A 528 6.66 -46.42 2.66
C ILE A 528 5.60 -47.29 3.34
N ARG A 529 5.48 -47.19 4.67
CA ARG A 529 4.43 -47.89 5.43
C ARG A 529 3.04 -47.42 5.03
N ASP A 530 2.85 -46.11 4.90
CA ASP A 530 1.58 -45.52 4.46
C ASP A 530 1.25 -45.90 3.02
N GLU A 531 2.25 -45.98 2.15
CA GLU A 531 2.09 -46.46 0.77
C GLU A 531 1.68 -47.93 0.71
N ARG A 532 2.33 -48.82 1.47
CA ARG A 532 1.95 -50.23 1.56
C ARG A 532 0.53 -50.40 2.10
N ASN A 533 0.18 -49.69 3.18
CA ASN A 533 -1.16 -49.74 3.76
C ASN A 533 -2.22 -49.21 2.79
N ARG A 534 -1.89 -48.16 2.03
CA ARG A 534 -2.75 -47.63 0.96
C ARG A 534 -2.94 -48.66 -0.14
N GLN A 535 -1.86 -49.30 -0.61
CA GLN A 535 -1.94 -50.35 -1.64
C GLN A 535 -2.78 -51.55 -1.19
N ILE A 536 -2.65 -51.98 0.07
CA ILE A 536 -3.46 -53.07 0.63
C ILE A 536 -4.94 -52.68 0.65
N ARG A 537 -5.26 -51.46 1.09
CA ARG A 537 -6.65 -50.96 1.11
C ARG A 537 -7.21 -50.82 -0.30
N GLU A 538 -6.45 -50.26 -1.23
CA GLU A 538 -6.86 -50.13 -2.64
C GLU A 538 -7.07 -51.50 -3.28
N ALA A 539 -6.22 -52.48 -2.98
CA ALA A 539 -6.39 -53.87 -3.44
C ALA A 539 -7.67 -54.51 -2.88
N GLN A 540 -7.96 -54.31 -1.58
CA GLN A 540 -9.21 -54.78 -0.96
C GLN A 540 -10.44 -54.12 -1.58
N GLU A 541 -10.42 -52.79 -1.76
CA GLU A 541 -11.50 -52.05 -2.41
C GLU A 541 -11.71 -52.51 -3.87
N ALA A 542 -10.63 -52.83 -4.59
CA ALA A 542 -10.71 -53.36 -5.95
C ALA A 542 -11.30 -54.77 -6.01
N ILE A 543 -10.98 -55.65 -5.05
CA ILE A 543 -11.58 -56.98 -4.92
C ILE A 543 -13.07 -56.85 -4.61
N GLU A 544 -13.44 -56.00 -3.64
CA GLU A 544 -14.84 -55.73 -3.32
C GLU A 544 -15.61 -55.13 -4.50
N PHE A 545 -14.99 -54.22 -5.26
CA PHE A 545 -15.59 -53.62 -6.45
C PHE A 545 -15.86 -54.64 -7.55
N LYS A 546 -14.93 -55.58 -7.78
CA LYS A 546 -15.10 -56.70 -8.74
C LYS A 546 -16.21 -57.69 -8.34
N ARG A 547 -16.54 -57.76 -7.05
CA ARG A 547 -17.67 -58.55 -6.52
C ARG A 547 -19.02 -57.83 -6.64
N ARG A 548 -19.06 -56.53 -6.96
CA ARG A 548 -20.31 -55.79 -7.19
C ARG A 548 -20.94 -56.20 -8.52
N THR A 549 -22.22 -55.90 -8.70
CA THR A 549 -22.94 -56.17 -9.95
C THR A 549 -22.32 -55.43 -11.15
N GLN A 550 -22.51 -55.96 -12.35
CA GLN A 550 -21.99 -55.33 -13.58
C GLN A 550 -22.59 -53.94 -13.81
N VAL A 551 -23.80 -53.68 -13.32
CA VAL A 551 -24.47 -52.38 -13.38
C VAL A 551 -23.66 -51.34 -12.59
N ILE A 552 -23.20 -51.69 -11.38
CA ILE A 552 -22.34 -50.83 -10.56
C ILE A 552 -20.95 -50.69 -11.18
N GLN A 553 -20.36 -51.79 -11.68
CA GLN A 553 -19.02 -51.75 -12.29
C GLN A 553 -18.96 -50.85 -13.54
N LYS A 554 -20.02 -50.86 -14.35
CA LYS A 554 -20.14 -50.03 -15.57
C LYS A 554 -20.68 -48.63 -15.30
N GLY A 555 -21.06 -48.31 -14.07
CA GLY A 555 -21.64 -47.01 -13.71
C GLY A 555 -22.96 -46.70 -14.42
N LEU A 556 -23.77 -47.72 -14.70
CA LEU A 556 -25.04 -47.55 -15.41
C LEU A 556 -26.11 -46.89 -14.51
N PRO A 557 -27.07 -46.14 -15.08
CA PRO A 557 -28.13 -45.49 -14.31
C PRO A 557 -29.00 -46.54 -13.60
N ARG A 558 -29.33 -46.26 -12.33
CA ARG A 558 -30.14 -47.12 -11.46
C ARG A 558 -31.43 -46.41 -11.07
N SER A 559 -32.48 -47.19 -10.83
CA SER A 559 -33.83 -46.72 -10.48
C SER A 559 -33.83 -45.97 -9.13
N THR A 560 -34.57 -44.85 -9.07
CA THR A 560 -34.74 -44.03 -7.85
C THR A 560 -35.88 -44.53 -6.96
N ALA A 561 -36.81 -45.31 -7.50
CA ALA A 561 -37.87 -45.97 -6.75
C ALA A 561 -37.81 -47.47 -7.04
N VAL A 562 -37.55 -48.27 -5.99
CA VAL A 562 -37.46 -49.73 -6.10
C VAL A 562 -38.46 -50.35 -5.13
N ASP A 563 -39.44 -51.07 -5.66
CA ASP A 563 -40.34 -51.89 -4.87
C ASP A 563 -39.94 -53.36 -5.03
N ILE A 564 -39.30 -53.89 -3.99
CA ILE A 564 -38.74 -55.24 -3.98
C ILE A 564 -39.87 -56.28 -4.09
N SER A 565 -41.02 -56.01 -3.47
CA SER A 565 -42.15 -56.94 -3.48
C SER A 565 -42.80 -57.04 -4.87
N ALA A 566 -42.92 -55.91 -5.56
CA ALA A 566 -43.42 -55.86 -6.93
C ALA A 566 -42.45 -56.53 -7.93
N LEU A 567 -41.14 -56.33 -7.77
CA LEU A 567 -40.13 -56.97 -8.61
C LEU A 567 -40.14 -58.49 -8.49
N LEU A 568 -40.24 -59.02 -7.27
CA LEU A 568 -40.31 -60.47 -7.04
C LEU A 568 -41.62 -61.08 -7.55
N LEU A 569 -42.74 -60.34 -7.43
CA LEU A 569 -44.02 -60.75 -8.01
C LEU A 569 -43.95 -60.83 -9.53
N ASN A 570 -43.39 -59.81 -10.19
CA ASN A 570 -43.21 -59.80 -11.65
C ASN A 570 -42.32 -60.95 -12.12
N ALA A 571 -41.24 -61.25 -11.39
CA ALA A 571 -40.37 -62.39 -11.68
C ALA A 571 -41.11 -63.73 -11.58
N SER A 572 -42.07 -63.87 -10.66
CA SER A 572 -42.90 -65.08 -10.53
C SER A 572 -43.94 -65.27 -11.64
N GLN A 573 -44.32 -64.21 -12.35
CA GLN A 573 -45.34 -64.24 -13.40
C GLN A 573 -44.78 -64.62 -14.78
N VAL A 574 -43.45 -64.73 -14.92
CA VAL A 574 -42.78 -65.13 -16.15
C VAL A 574 -43.01 -66.61 -16.41
N SER A 575 -43.70 -66.94 -17.52
CA SER A 575 -44.11 -68.32 -17.84
C SER A 575 -42.95 -69.27 -18.13
N HIS A 576 -41.82 -68.79 -18.66
CA HIS A 576 -40.69 -69.64 -19.03
C HIS A 576 -39.78 -69.91 -17.81
N PRO A 577 -39.54 -71.17 -17.41
CA PRO A 577 -38.90 -71.50 -16.14
C PRO A 577 -37.48 -70.94 -16.02
N ILE A 578 -36.69 -70.99 -17.10
CA ILE A 578 -35.30 -70.47 -17.13
C ILE A 578 -35.29 -68.94 -17.03
N LEU A 579 -36.22 -68.25 -17.70
CA LEU A 579 -36.30 -66.79 -17.64
C LEU A 579 -36.84 -66.33 -16.28
N ALA A 580 -37.74 -67.10 -15.66
CA ALA A 580 -38.24 -66.83 -14.32
C ALA A 580 -37.13 -66.95 -13.26
N THR A 581 -36.21 -67.93 -13.38
CA THR A 581 -35.05 -68.01 -12.49
C THR A 581 -34.10 -66.83 -12.69
N ILE A 582 -33.84 -66.42 -13.92
CA ILE A 582 -32.97 -65.27 -14.22
C ILE A 582 -33.61 -63.96 -13.71
N ALA A 583 -34.92 -63.77 -13.94
CA ALA A 583 -35.65 -62.60 -13.48
C ALA A 583 -35.70 -62.50 -11.95
N ARG A 584 -35.81 -63.64 -11.25
CA ARG A 584 -35.81 -63.69 -9.78
C ARG A 584 -34.42 -63.33 -9.21
N GLU A 585 -33.36 -63.92 -9.75
CA GLU A 585 -31.99 -63.58 -9.37
C GLU A 585 -31.67 -62.10 -9.67
N ALA A 586 -32.09 -61.59 -10.82
CA ALA A 586 -31.93 -60.18 -11.19
C ALA A 586 -32.65 -59.24 -10.22
N ALA A 587 -33.89 -59.56 -9.82
CA ALA A 587 -34.65 -58.79 -8.84
C ALA A 587 -33.98 -58.78 -7.45
N LEU A 588 -33.38 -59.90 -7.02
CA LEU A 588 -32.63 -59.98 -5.77
C LEU A 588 -31.34 -59.15 -5.81
N LEU A 589 -30.62 -59.17 -6.94
CA LEU A 589 -29.43 -58.34 -7.15
C LEU A 589 -29.77 -56.84 -7.17
N GLU A 590 -30.84 -56.45 -7.85
CA GLU A 590 -31.31 -55.05 -7.87
C GLU A 590 -31.74 -54.58 -6.46
N ALA A 591 -32.42 -55.44 -5.71
CA ALA A 591 -32.79 -55.17 -4.32
C ALA A 591 -31.56 -55.04 -3.40
N ASN A 592 -30.53 -55.88 -3.57
CA ASN A 592 -29.29 -55.78 -2.82
C ASN A 592 -28.53 -54.48 -3.14
N ASP A 593 -28.43 -54.13 -4.42
CA ASP A 593 -27.75 -52.92 -4.88
C ASP A 593 -28.44 -51.65 -4.38
N ALA A 594 -29.77 -51.62 -4.36
CA ALA A 594 -30.55 -50.50 -3.86
C ALA A 594 -30.34 -50.22 -2.36
N ILE A 595 -30.03 -51.25 -1.57
CA ILE A 595 -29.83 -51.16 -0.12
C ILE A 595 -28.37 -50.99 0.26
N LYS A 596 -27.47 -51.77 -0.33
CA LYS A 596 -26.03 -51.74 -0.02
C LYS A 596 -25.33 -50.53 -0.64
N TYR A 597 -25.81 -50.08 -1.80
CA TYR A 597 -25.22 -48.98 -2.56
C TYR A 597 -26.30 -47.98 -3.03
N PRO A 598 -27.05 -47.33 -2.11
CA PRO A 598 -28.17 -46.47 -2.46
C PRO A 598 -27.73 -45.25 -3.27
N VAL A 599 -28.49 -44.92 -4.32
CA VAL A 599 -28.36 -43.63 -5.02
C VAL A 599 -28.98 -42.54 -4.14
N PRO A 600 -28.45 -41.29 -4.13
CA PRO A 600 -29.05 -40.21 -3.37
C PRO A 600 -30.54 -39.99 -3.73
N GLY A 601 -31.44 -40.04 -2.75
CA GLY A 601 -32.89 -39.82 -2.93
C GLY A 601 -33.73 -41.08 -3.19
N VAL A 602 -33.14 -42.28 -3.11
CA VAL A 602 -33.86 -43.54 -3.38
C VAL A 602 -34.91 -43.86 -2.31
N LYS A 603 -36.09 -44.30 -2.75
CA LYS A 603 -37.13 -44.89 -1.89
C LYS A 603 -37.19 -46.40 -2.17
N VAL A 604 -36.69 -47.20 -1.23
CA VAL A 604 -36.80 -48.67 -1.28
C VAL A 604 -37.98 -49.12 -0.44
N ARG A 605 -38.87 -49.96 -1.00
CA ARG A 605 -39.97 -50.61 -0.28
C ARG A 605 -39.77 -52.12 -0.23
N GLY A 606 -39.90 -52.69 0.96
CA GLY A 606 -39.71 -54.12 1.23
C GLY A 606 -38.35 -54.46 1.83
N THR A 607 -38.19 -55.72 2.27
CA THR A 607 -36.93 -56.28 2.79
C THR A 607 -36.40 -57.34 1.82
N PRO A 608 -35.13 -57.25 1.38
CA PRO A 608 -34.55 -58.24 0.47
C PRO A 608 -34.21 -59.54 1.22
N GLY A 609 -34.18 -60.66 0.49
CA GLY A 609 -33.57 -61.89 0.99
C GLY A 609 -32.03 -61.82 0.95
N PRO A 610 -31.31 -62.63 1.75
CA PRO A 610 -29.86 -62.75 1.67
C PRO A 610 -29.45 -63.35 0.31
N LEU A 611 -28.40 -62.80 -0.30
CA LEU A 611 -27.81 -63.35 -1.52
C LEU A 611 -26.94 -64.57 -1.19
N ALA A 612 -26.93 -65.56 -2.09
CA ALA A 612 -25.99 -66.66 -2.02
C ALA A 612 -24.55 -66.16 -2.23
N VAL A 613 -23.62 -66.63 -1.41
CA VAL A 613 -22.19 -66.37 -1.59
C VAL A 613 -21.62 -67.42 -2.53
N ILE A 614 -21.06 -66.96 -3.66
CA ILE A 614 -20.42 -67.80 -4.68
C ILE A 614 -18.91 -67.49 -4.64
N GLU A 615 -18.06 -68.51 -4.74
CA GLU A 615 -16.61 -68.35 -4.79
C GLU A 615 -16.16 -67.63 -6.09
N ASP A 616 -15.09 -66.84 -6.00
CA ASP A 616 -14.62 -66.02 -7.12
C ASP A 616 -14.12 -66.88 -8.31
N ASP A 617 -13.58 -68.06 -8.02
CA ASP A 617 -13.09 -69.02 -9.03
C ASP A 617 -14.26 -69.58 -9.86
N ASP A 618 -15.37 -69.92 -9.20
CA ASP A 618 -16.58 -70.42 -9.87
C ASP A 618 -17.22 -69.35 -10.75
N LEU A 619 -17.24 -68.09 -10.31
CA LEU A 619 -17.70 -66.95 -11.11
C LEU A 619 -16.81 -66.70 -12.33
N ALA A 620 -15.49 -66.89 -12.19
CA ALA A 620 -14.55 -66.74 -13.30
C ALA A 620 -14.76 -67.85 -14.35
N ILE A 621 -14.96 -69.09 -13.90
CA ILE A 621 -15.28 -70.23 -14.78
C ILE A 621 -16.61 -69.99 -15.50
N ALA A 622 -17.65 -69.59 -14.77
CA ALA A 622 -18.97 -69.31 -15.35
C ALA A 622 -18.91 -68.19 -16.41
N ARG A 623 -18.16 -67.10 -16.15
CA ARG A 623 -17.96 -66.02 -17.12
C ARG A 623 -17.27 -66.52 -18.39
N LEU A 624 -16.23 -67.35 -18.25
CA LEU A 624 -15.51 -67.92 -19.39
C LEU A 624 -16.41 -68.83 -20.23
N LEU A 625 -17.26 -69.63 -19.59
CA LEU A 625 -18.25 -70.47 -20.28
C LEU A 625 -19.27 -69.62 -21.04
N ILE A 626 -19.82 -68.58 -20.42
CA ILE A 626 -20.76 -67.66 -21.08
C ILE A 626 -20.10 -66.98 -22.29
N THR A 627 -18.86 -66.49 -22.17
CA THR A 627 -18.16 -65.85 -23.30
C THR A 627 -17.82 -66.83 -24.43
N ARG A 628 -17.69 -68.13 -24.10
CA ARG A 628 -17.45 -69.18 -25.09
C ARG A 628 -18.73 -69.61 -25.81
N GLU A 629 -19.85 -69.65 -25.11
CA GLU A 629 -21.14 -70.13 -25.63
C GLU A 629 -21.98 -69.05 -26.31
N VAL A 630 -21.85 -67.78 -25.89
CA VAL A 630 -22.60 -66.66 -26.49
C VAL A 630 -21.84 -66.08 -27.68
N PRO A 631 -22.34 -66.23 -28.92
CA PRO A 631 -21.70 -65.62 -30.08
C PRO A 631 -21.76 -64.10 -30.01
N GLU A 632 -20.66 -63.44 -30.37
CA GLU A 632 -20.47 -61.99 -30.28
C GLU A 632 -21.55 -61.20 -31.04
N SER A 633 -22.15 -61.80 -32.07
CA SER A 633 -23.27 -61.22 -32.84
C SER A 633 -24.55 -61.01 -32.01
N VAL A 634 -24.86 -61.91 -31.06
CA VAL A 634 -26.06 -61.83 -30.20
C VAL A 634 -25.85 -60.82 -29.07
N ALA A 635 -24.62 -60.69 -28.57
CA ALA A 635 -24.27 -59.63 -27.62
C ALA A 635 -24.37 -58.23 -28.26
N ASN A 636 -24.00 -58.11 -29.54
CA ASN A 636 -24.05 -56.86 -30.28
C ASN A 636 -25.49 -56.45 -30.66
N SER A 637 -26.39 -57.39 -30.98
CA SER A 637 -27.78 -57.06 -31.34
C SER A 637 -28.55 -56.43 -30.18
N GLY A 638 -28.35 -56.90 -28.94
CA GLY A 638 -28.94 -56.27 -27.75
C GLY A 638 -28.40 -54.86 -27.49
N SER A 639 -27.16 -54.57 -27.92
CA SER A 639 -26.61 -53.21 -27.87
C SER A 639 -27.27 -52.28 -28.88
N GLU A 640 -27.62 -52.77 -30.08
CA GLU A 640 -28.26 -51.97 -31.11
C GLU A 640 -29.70 -51.57 -30.75
N GLU A 641 -30.50 -52.49 -30.20
CA GLU A 641 -31.85 -52.18 -29.69
C GLU A 641 -31.80 -51.16 -28.55
N PHE A 642 -30.87 -51.35 -27.61
CA PHE A 642 -30.64 -50.38 -26.54
C PHE A 642 -30.17 -49.03 -27.09
N GLN A 643 -29.23 -49.00 -28.03
CA GLN A 643 -28.76 -47.77 -28.65
C GLN A 643 -29.85 -47.08 -29.47
N LYS A 644 -30.81 -47.82 -30.03
CA LYS A 644 -31.96 -47.28 -30.74
C LYS A 644 -32.93 -46.62 -29.75
N ALA A 645 -33.33 -47.32 -28.70
CA ALA A 645 -34.15 -46.77 -27.63
C ALA A 645 -33.48 -45.57 -26.94
N TRP A 646 -32.17 -45.63 -26.74
CA TRP A 646 -31.36 -44.54 -26.16
C TRP A 646 -31.25 -43.33 -27.10
N ARG A 647 -31.15 -43.56 -28.42
CA ARG A 647 -31.15 -42.48 -29.42
C ARG A 647 -32.52 -41.82 -29.52
N GLU A 648 -33.60 -42.60 -29.54
CA GLU A 648 -34.98 -42.10 -29.54
C GLU A 648 -35.26 -41.23 -28.30
N ALA A 649 -34.82 -41.67 -27.11
CA ALA A 649 -34.92 -40.89 -25.87
C ALA A 649 -34.09 -39.58 -25.89
N LYS A 650 -33.04 -39.49 -26.71
CA LYS A 650 -32.17 -38.31 -26.87
C LYS A 650 -32.62 -37.33 -27.95
N THR A 651 -33.45 -37.77 -28.91
CA THR A 651 -33.90 -36.92 -30.02
C THR A 651 -35.02 -35.96 -29.64
N HIS A 652 -35.68 -36.17 -28.50
CA HIS A 652 -36.62 -35.20 -27.94
C HIS A 652 -35.85 -34.00 -27.37
N SER A 653 -36.31 -32.77 -27.66
CA SER A 653 -35.64 -31.54 -27.19
C SER A 653 -35.85 -31.26 -25.69
N LEU A 654 -36.72 -32.04 -25.03
CA LEU A 654 -36.96 -32.00 -23.60
C LEU A 654 -35.95 -32.88 -22.86
N LEU A 655 -35.67 -32.54 -21.59
CA LEU A 655 -34.79 -33.33 -20.74
C LEU A 655 -35.31 -34.77 -20.62
N PRO A 656 -34.43 -35.79 -20.63
CA PRO A 656 -34.83 -37.19 -20.48
C PRO A 656 -35.70 -37.40 -19.23
N GLY A 657 -36.91 -37.94 -19.41
CA GLY A 657 -37.90 -38.15 -18.34
C GLY A 657 -39.08 -37.16 -18.35
N ILE A 658 -39.04 -36.10 -19.16
CA ILE A 658 -40.17 -35.16 -19.32
C ILE A 658 -41.04 -35.52 -20.54
N SER A 659 -40.52 -36.26 -21.52
CA SER A 659 -41.19 -36.53 -22.81
C SER A 659 -42.34 -37.57 -22.79
N GLY A 660 -42.98 -37.78 -21.64
CA GLY A 660 -44.01 -38.81 -21.45
C GLY A 660 -45.26 -38.34 -20.71
N TYR A 661 -45.37 -37.04 -20.43
CA TYR A 661 -46.55 -36.46 -19.81
C TYR A 661 -47.46 -35.93 -20.92
N GLU A 662 -48.65 -36.52 -21.07
CA GLU A 662 -49.58 -36.22 -22.19
C GLU A 662 -50.25 -34.83 -22.08
N ASP A 663 -50.17 -34.18 -20.91
CA ASP A 663 -50.80 -32.89 -20.63
C ASP A 663 -49.78 -31.73 -20.64
N GLU A 664 -49.95 -30.77 -21.56
CA GLU A 664 -49.08 -29.58 -21.73
C GLU A 664 -48.94 -28.73 -20.45
N VAL A 665 -49.90 -28.81 -19.51
CA VAL A 665 -49.89 -28.08 -18.25
C VAL A 665 -48.88 -28.66 -17.25
N ASP A 666 -48.69 -29.98 -17.26
CA ASP A 666 -47.74 -30.66 -16.37
C ASP A 666 -46.30 -30.49 -16.86
N GLU A 667 -46.08 -30.45 -18.17
CA GLU A 667 -44.75 -30.23 -18.76
C GLU A 667 -44.14 -28.88 -18.35
N HIS A 668 -44.93 -27.79 -18.43
CA HIS A 668 -44.44 -26.46 -18.05
C HIS A 668 -44.11 -26.38 -16.55
N GLN A 669 -44.96 -26.98 -15.70
CA GLN A 669 -44.73 -26.96 -14.25
C GLN A 669 -43.49 -27.78 -13.86
N ILE A 670 -43.26 -28.92 -14.51
CA ILE A 670 -42.06 -29.74 -14.31
C ILE A 670 -40.82 -28.99 -14.81
N LEU A 671 -40.88 -28.31 -15.95
CA LEU A 671 -39.77 -27.50 -16.46
C LEU A 671 -39.37 -26.39 -15.48
N VAL A 672 -40.35 -25.69 -14.89
CA VAL A 672 -40.07 -24.67 -13.86
C VAL A 672 -39.40 -25.30 -12.63
N GLN A 673 -39.90 -26.43 -12.14
CA GLN A 673 -39.28 -27.14 -11.01
C GLN A 673 -37.85 -27.62 -11.33
N THR A 674 -37.62 -28.14 -12.54
CA THR A 674 -36.27 -28.55 -12.96
C THR A 674 -35.33 -27.34 -13.09
N PHE A 675 -35.84 -26.20 -13.56
CA PHE A 675 -35.07 -24.97 -13.61
C PHE A 675 -34.70 -24.48 -12.21
N ASP A 676 -35.65 -24.48 -11.28
CA ASP A 676 -35.41 -24.06 -9.89
C ASP A 676 -34.39 -24.98 -9.20
N THR A 677 -34.49 -26.29 -9.38
CA THR A 677 -33.50 -27.25 -8.83
C THR A 677 -32.11 -27.08 -9.45
N VAL A 678 -32.02 -26.80 -10.76
CA VAL A 678 -30.75 -26.47 -11.42
C VAL A 678 -30.17 -25.15 -10.88
N GLN A 679 -31.02 -24.16 -10.64
CA GLN A 679 -30.60 -22.88 -10.08
C GLN A 679 -30.08 -23.04 -8.64
N GLU A 680 -30.76 -23.83 -7.80
CA GLU A 680 -30.33 -24.14 -6.44
C GLU A 680 -29.00 -24.92 -6.42
N THR A 681 -28.86 -25.93 -7.28
CA THR A 681 -27.60 -26.70 -7.38
C THR A 681 -26.45 -25.84 -7.91
N LEU A 682 -26.71 -24.94 -8.85
CA LEU A 682 -25.73 -23.98 -9.34
C LEU A 682 -25.30 -23.01 -8.23
N ALA A 683 -26.24 -22.49 -7.43
CA ALA A 683 -25.93 -21.64 -6.28
C ALA A 683 -25.07 -22.40 -5.25
N ALA A 684 -25.46 -23.62 -4.89
CA ALA A 684 -24.73 -24.44 -3.93
C ALA A 684 -23.33 -24.83 -4.41
N THR A 685 -23.17 -25.15 -5.70
CA THR A 685 -21.85 -25.46 -6.29
C THR A 685 -20.97 -24.22 -6.39
N ALA A 686 -21.54 -23.07 -6.73
CA ALA A 686 -20.83 -21.79 -6.73
C ALA A 686 -20.33 -21.42 -5.32
N GLU A 687 -21.14 -21.60 -4.27
CA GLU A 687 -20.71 -21.37 -2.90
C GLU A 687 -19.57 -22.30 -2.46
N LYS A 688 -19.66 -23.59 -2.80
CA LYS A 688 -18.58 -24.57 -2.55
C LYS A 688 -17.32 -24.17 -3.32
N GLY A 689 -17.45 -23.79 -4.58
CA GLY A 689 -16.36 -23.28 -5.42
C GLY A 689 -15.68 -22.06 -4.79
N ASN A 690 -16.47 -21.09 -4.32
CA ASN A 690 -15.96 -19.90 -3.65
C ASN A 690 -15.22 -20.23 -2.34
N LYS A 691 -15.71 -21.19 -1.55
CA LYS A 691 -15.04 -21.66 -0.33
C LYS A 691 -13.70 -22.31 -0.66
N ILE A 692 -13.65 -23.15 -1.69
CA ILE A 692 -12.41 -23.80 -2.16
C ILE A 692 -11.43 -22.78 -2.70
N GLN A 693 -11.89 -21.84 -3.54
CA GLN A 693 -11.05 -20.76 -4.06
C GLN A 693 -10.46 -19.90 -2.94
N LYS A 694 -11.23 -19.55 -1.91
CA LYS A 694 -10.70 -18.82 -0.74
C LYS A 694 -9.63 -19.62 0.00
N LYS A 695 -9.82 -20.92 0.20
CA LYS A 695 -8.81 -21.81 0.81
C LYS A 695 -7.55 -21.92 -0.07
N LEU A 696 -7.72 -22.13 -1.37
CA LEU A 696 -6.62 -22.20 -2.32
C LEU A 696 -5.89 -20.86 -2.42
N ALA A 697 -6.58 -19.73 -2.38
CA ALA A 697 -5.96 -18.42 -2.38
C ALA A 697 -5.12 -18.17 -1.11
N LEU A 698 -5.57 -18.66 0.05
CA LEU A 698 -4.81 -18.57 1.30
C LEU A 698 -3.49 -19.38 1.22
N HIS A 699 -3.55 -20.61 0.72
CA HIS A 699 -2.38 -21.49 0.63
C HIS A 699 -1.47 -21.17 -0.56
N LEU A 700 -2.04 -21.03 -1.76
CA LEU A 700 -1.30 -20.81 -3.01
C LEU A 700 -0.97 -19.35 -3.26
N GLY A 701 -1.66 -18.39 -2.65
CA GLY A 701 -1.41 -16.96 -2.89
C GLY A 701 0.01 -16.53 -2.52
N GLY A 702 0.55 -17.08 -1.42
CA GLY A 702 1.95 -16.88 -1.04
C GLY A 702 2.93 -17.47 -2.07
N TYR A 703 2.66 -18.71 -2.52
CA TYR A 703 3.47 -19.37 -3.53
C TYR A 703 3.41 -18.68 -4.89
N GLN A 704 2.26 -18.17 -5.30
CA GLN A 704 2.10 -17.39 -6.53
C GLN A 704 2.89 -16.07 -6.47
N LYS A 705 2.85 -15.36 -5.33
CA LYS A 705 3.69 -14.17 -5.13
C LYS A 705 5.17 -14.51 -5.22
N ARG A 706 5.60 -15.60 -4.58
CA ARG A 706 7.00 -16.08 -4.65
C ARG A 706 7.40 -16.49 -6.08
N ALA A 707 6.52 -17.16 -6.81
CA ALA A 707 6.76 -17.53 -8.21
C ALA A 707 6.91 -16.28 -9.09
N ASN A 708 6.06 -15.27 -8.90
CA ASN A 708 6.13 -14.02 -9.65
C ASN A 708 7.42 -13.25 -9.35
N THR A 709 7.84 -13.15 -8.09
CA THR A 709 9.10 -12.48 -7.73
C THR A 709 10.32 -13.23 -8.26
N LEU A 710 10.31 -14.56 -8.22
CA LEU A 710 11.37 -15.37 -8.83
C LEU A 710 11.42 -15.19 -10.34
N ARG A 711 10.27 -15.16 -11.02
CA ARG A 711 10.19 -14.91 -12.45
C ARG A 711 10.77 -13.55 -12.83
N GLN A 712 10.47 -12.52 -12.05
CA GLN A 712 11.04 -11.19 -12.23
C GLN A 712 12.56 -11.20 -12.04
N LYS A 713 13.06 -11.80 -10.94
CA LYS A 713 14.51 -11.90 -10.67
C LYS A 713 15.25 -12.64 -11.78
N ILE A 714 14.68 -13.72 -12.31
CA ILE A 714 15.26 -14.47 -13.43
C ILE A 714 15.31 -13.59 -14.68
N GLY A 715 14.24 -12.83 -14.97
CA GLY A 715 14.22 -11.90 -16.10
C GLY A 715 15.26 -10.78 -15.97
N GLU A 716 15.40 -10.19 -14.79
CA GLU A 716 16.40 -9.16 -14.50
C GLU A 716 17.83 -9.71 -14.61
N ALA A 717 18.09 -10.90 -14.09
CA ALA A 717 19.39 -11.56 -14.20
C ALA A 717 19.74 -11.89 -15.65
N SER A 718 18.78 -12.37 -16.46
CA SER A 718 18.98 -12.63 -17.89
C SER A 718 19.36 -11.35 -18.64
N SER A 719 18.65 -10.25 -18.39
CA SER A 719 18.98 -8.97 -19.04
C SER A 719 20.32 -8.40 -18.58
N ALA A 720 20.69 -8.61 -17.32
CA ALA A 720 22.00 -8.21 -16.80
C ALA A 720 23.14 -9.02 -17.45
N LEU A 721 22.92 -10.32 -17.65
CA LEU A 721 23.87 -11.20 -18.33
C LEU A 721 24.08 -10.77 -19.78
N GLU A 722 23.01 -10.51 -20.53
CA GLU A 722 23.11 -10.00 -21.91
C GLU A 722 23.90 -8.69 -22.01
N LYS A 723 23.71 -7.76 -21.06
CA LYS A 723 24.48 -6.51 -21.02
C LYS A 723 25.95 -6.73 -20.68
N ALA A 724 26.23 -7.67 -19.77
CA ALA A 724 27.59 -8.02 -19.40
C ALA A 724 28.33 -8.66 -20.58
N ASP A 725 27.67 -9.54 -21.34
CA ASP A 725 28.22 -10.17 -22.54
C ASP A 725 28.51 -9.12 -23.62
N GLN A 726 27.56 -8.21 -23.90
CA GLN A 726 27.79 -7.09 -24.82
C GLN A 726 28.95 -6.20 -24.38
N SER A 727 29.07 -5.93 -23.09
CA SER A 727 30.17 -5.12 -22.54
C SER A 727 31.50 -5.83 -22.71
N LEU A 728 31.54 -7.13 -22.41
CA LEU A 728 32.72 -7.96 -22.56
C LEU A 728 33.19 -8.05 -24.01
N ASP A 729 32.27 -8.21 -24.97
CA ASP A 729 32.59 -8.18 -26.38
C ASP A 729 33.09 -6.78 -26.81
N SER A 730 32.48 -5.71 -26.32
CA SER A 730 32.97 -4.36 -26.57
C SER A 730 34.39 -4.16 -26.03
N PHE A 731 34.70 -4.65 -24.83
CA PHE A 731 36.03 -4.55 -24.24
C PHE A 731 37.06 -5.40 -24.99
N ARG A 732 36.67 -6.58 -25.50
CA ARG A 732 37.55 -7.37 -26.38
C ARG A 732 37.88 -6.62 -27.66
N THR A 733 36.89 -6.01 -28.30
CA THR A 733 37.13 -5.20 -29.51
C THR A 733 37.99 -3.98 -29.22
N LEU A 734 37.76 -3.33 -28.07
CA LEU A 734 38.52 -2.16 -27.63
C LEU A 734 39.97 -2.54 -27.33
N GLN A 735 40.21 -3.67 -26.65
CA GLN A 735 41.54 -4.19 -26.38
C GLN A 735 42.34 -4.40 -27.68
N ILE A 736 41.74 -5.06 -28.67
CA ILE A 736 42.38 -5.27 -29.98
C ILE A 736 42.72 -3.93 -30.64
N SER A 737 41.81 -2.95 -30.55
CA SER A 737 42.02 -1.62 -31.12
C SER A 737 43.11 -0.82 -30.40
N GLU A 738 43.20 -0.93 -29.07
CA GLU A 738 44.21 -0.28 -28.25
C GLU A 738 45.59 -0.90 -28.47
N GLU A 739 45.70 -2.22 -28.56
CA GLU A 739 46.96 -2.90 -28.92
C GLU A 739 47.48 -2.41 -30.28
N ALA A 740 46.59 -2.22 -31.26
CA ALA A 740 46.93 -1.64 -32.55
C ALA A 740 47.24 -0.13 -32.49
N ALA A 741 46.61 0.62 -31.60
CA ALA A 741 46.86 2.05 -31.42
C ALA A 741 48.22 2.31 -30.74
N ILE A 742 48.57 1.50 -29.74
CA ILE A 742 49.85 1.56 -29.01
C ILE A 742 51.01 1.33 -29.97
N SER A 743 50.93 0.30 -30.82
CA SER A 743 52.01 0.01 -31.78
C SER A 743 52.22 1.17 -32.76
N ARG A 744 51.15 1.71 -33.34
CA ARG A 744 51.22 2.90 -34.22
C ARG A 744 51.79 4.13 -33.52
N ARG A 745 51.40 4.38 -32.27
CA ARG A 745 51.88 5.53 -31.50
C ARG A 745 53.38 5.41 -31.20
N LEU A 746 53.86 4.21 -30.84
CA LEU A 746 55.28 3.96 -30.63
C LEU A 746 56.09 4.08 -31.92
N GLU A 747 55.57 3.61 -33.05
CA GLU A 747 56.22 3.77 -34.35
C GLU A 747 56.32 5.25 -34.77
N ALA A 748 55.25 6.02 -34.60
CA ALA A 748 55.24 7.45 -34.88
C ALA A 748 56.27 8.21 -34.01
N LEU A 749 56.29 7.94 -32.70
CA LEU A 749 57.27 8.55 -31.79
C LEU A 749 58.70 8.15 -32.13
N ARG A 750 58.94 6.87 -32.48
CA ARG A 750 60.27 6.43 -32.94
C ARG A 750 60.71 7.13 -34.22
N ALA A 751 59.80 7.35 -35.16
CA ALA A 751 60.08 8.08 -36.39
C ALA A 751 60.39 9.56 -36.12
N GLU A 752 59.60 10.22 -35.27
CA GLU A 752 59.84 11.62 -34.86
C GLU A 752 61.16 11.78 -34.12
N VAL A 753 61.46 10.91 -33.14
CA VAL A 753 62.73 10.92 -32.42
C VAL A 753 63.90 10.64 -33.37
N GLY A 754 63.73 9.71 -34.32
CA GLY A 754 64.73 9.43 -35.35
C GLY A 754 65.04 10.67 -36.20
N PHE A 755 64.01 11.39 -36.65
CA PHE A 755 64.15 12.63 -37.43
C PHE A 755 64.84 13.75 -36.64
N VAL A 756 64.48 13.91 -35.36
CA VAL A 756 65.12 14.90 -34.48
C VAL A 756 66.60 14.55 -34.26
N ALA A 757 66.91 13.27 -34.01
CA ALA A 757 68.27 12.81 -33.80
C ALA A 757 69.16 12.99 -35.04
N THR A 758 68.63 12.73 -36.25
CA THR A 758 69.39 13.00 -37.49
C THR A 758 69.67 14.49 -37.66
N ARG A 759 68.68 15.35 -37.40
CA ARG A 759 68.84 16.81 -37.52
C ARG A 759 69.80 17.38 -36.47
N GLU A 760 69.76 16.85 -35.25
CA GLU A 760 70.72 17.21 -34.21
C GLU A 760 72.15 16.84 -34.62
N ARG A 761 72.33 15.61 -35.15
CA ARG A 761 73.63 15.15 -35.63
C ARG A 761 74.17 16.02 -36.77
N GLU A 762 73.34 16.33 -37.77
CA GLU A 762 73.71 17.23 -38.86
C GLU A 762 74.12 18.62 -38.34
N ALA A 763 73.39 19.18 -37.37
CA ALA A 763 73.72 20.46 -36.78
C ALA A 763 75.04 20.42 -35.98
N GLN A 764 75.30 19.34 -35.24
CA GLN A 764 76.57 19.13 -34.52
C GLN A 764 77.75 18.95 -35.47
N ASP A 765 77.57 18.22 -36.58
CA ASP A 765 78.61 18.02 -37.58
C ASP A 765 78.92 19.34 -38.32
N LEU A 766 77.90 20.14 -38.68
CA LEU A 766 78.10 21.50 -39.23
C LEU A 766 78.82 22.42 -38.23
N TYR A 767 78.47 22.37 -36.95
CA TYR A 767 79.18 23.14 -35.93
C TYR A 767 80.64 22.70 -35.82
N ARG A 768 80.93 21.39 -35.89
CA ARG A 768 82.30 20.85 -35.89
C ARG A 768 83.09 21.37 -37.09
N GLU A 769 82.52 21.29 -38.29
CA GLU A 769 83.13 21.78 -39.53
C GLU A 769 83.45 23.29 -39.45
N ARG A 770 82.47 24.12 -39.03
CA ARG A 770 82.70 25.58 -38.86
C ARG A 770 83.72 25.90 -37.79
N LYS A 771 83.80 25.11 -36.72
CA LYS A 771 84.82 25.25 -35.68
C LYS A 771 86.21 24.91 -36.23
N GLU A 772 86.32 23.87 -37.04
CA GLU A 772 87.57 23.51 -37.73
C GLU A 772 88.00 24.61 -38.73
N GLU A 773 87.08 25.17 -39.51
CA GLU A 773 87.35 26.33 -40.39
C GLU A 773 87.88 27.54 -39.59
N LEU A 774 87.24 27.87 -38.46
CA LEU A 774 87.67 28.98 -37.60
C LEU A 774 89.05 28.74 -36.98
N LEU A 775 89.34 27.50 -36.56
CA LEU A 775 90.67 27.11 -36.09
C LEU A 775 91.72 27.23 -37.20
N ASN A 776 91.38 26.86 -38.43
CA ASN A 776 92.28 27.01 -39.58
C ASN A 776 92.53 28.50 -39.94
N LEU A 777 91.52 29.37 -39.81
CA LEU A 777 91.66 30.81 -40.03
C LEU A 777 92.53 31.50 -38.96
N THR A 778 92.47 31.03 -37.72
CA THR A 778 93.35 31.51 -36.64
C THR A 778 94.79 30.97 -36.72
N GLY A 779 95.04 29.96 -37.58
CA GLY A 779 96.33 29.31 -37.77
C GLY A 779 97.31 30.00 -38.71
N VAL A 780 96.94 31.10 -39.39
CA VAL A 780 97.87 31.84 -40.28
C VAL A 780 97.65 33.35 -40.17
N THR A 781 98.05 33.95 -39.05
CA THR A 781 98.46 35.37 -39.02
C THR A 781 99.59 35.58 -38.00
N ASN A 782 100.81 35.21 -38.37
CA ASN A 782 102.00 35.94 -37.94
C ASN A 782 102.46 36.76 -39.16
N GLY A 783 102.38 38.08 -39.03
CA GLY A 783 102.48 39.00 -40.15
C GLY A 783 103.86 39.16 -40.77
N TYR A 784 103.87 39.62 -42.01
CA TYR A 784 104.61 40.80 -42.47
C TYR A 784 104.15 41.18 -43.90
N HIS A 785 103.95 42.48 -44.10
CA HIS A 785 103.52 43.25 -45.29
C HIS A 785 102.05 43.24 -45.71
#